data_AF-A0A916N277-F1
#
_entry.id   AF-A0A916N277-F1
#
_cell.length_a   1.000
_cell.length_b   1.000
_cell.length_c   1.000
_cell.angle_alpha   90.00
_cell.angle_beta   90.00
_cell.angle_gamma   90.00
#
_symmetry.space_group_name_H-M   'P 1'
#
loop_
_entity.id
_entity.type
_entity.pdbx_description
1 polymer ?
#
loop_
_entity_poly.entity_id
_entity_poly.type
_entity_poly.pdbx_seq_one_letter_code
_entity_poly.pdbx_strand_id
1 'polypeptide(L)'
;TESVARQTFTLSALIEKLGTDQTHEHASQNRLPALFKDQEEYEAWDAARMRHRIKRVNIADLDGSGLFLGIDSGSTTTKVVLIDEQGRVAFEYYVNNKGDAIGAVQNGLDELQRRFGEHGKDLRVSRSMVTGYGEDLIRAAFGLDDGMVETLAHFRAAKAFDKDVTFIMDIGGQDMKAIFVKDGFIQDIKINEACSSGCGSFIESFARNMGYTAAEFGREATSGESPCDLGTRCTVFMNSKVKQSLREGASISDISAGLAYSVIKNALHKVLKVTDTSHLGEHIVVQGGTFRNPAVQKALENLLGREVICPDMAELMGAYGAALTARDQCSDDFSRPVTTKVVTTRVAGNYTKKNINCHGCENRCTVTKMIFPNRNTFYSGNRCEKIYSNGGKAERRGVNLPALKLDMLFKRKTAPDSTPKLVVGIPRVLNQFENFPFWNTLFVESGIKVQLSAASRNAIFQKGTVHIMSDNLCFPAKLVSGHIINLIELGVDRIFYPMVFYEETHFADSANSFNCPVVSGYADVVRNVINPQERYSIPLDMPPITFEDKKLLRKICLEYLTSLGVARSVAARAYEKAEESQKQFKVQVRSTAAEIFENAREDGRPVILLMGRPYHVDPLINHKIPDLITDFGLDVITEDSVPWEEGVMLDNRHVMTQWEYLNRYYHAARWAGQTDGVEVVQLNSFGCGPDPFILDEVAAILGQYGKSPTVIRIDEIESVGSTKLRLRSTFESIKQAGSREKVFKARKRNRAYQKEDQHRRLIVPDFSMFCSPPIVRPFMDVGYDIVWLPPANRESVNVGLKYLNNEVCYPATITAGDLIKALQSGKYDLANTAIGFSQTGGQCRASSYASLIKKAVVAAGFEDVPVVTLSTNFQTLNEQPGFEFNTKVYMYKAVISMMFTDAISDMYYSTVIREIHKGETQRVAERYLRDYMEGKIPTEKKALLAALECAVADFNAIEVNDKVYPKAGIVGEIYVKYNPFSNNNAAQWLMEQGVEVVMPTFLEFFAGSLIHVENSVKTNLERHDLTWLLCLLGKQVLRGYLNEVHHIMKNYRRFHRHPDIETIARNAQEILSLNHQYGEGWLIAGEVASFVKNGIGNVLCLQPFGCIANHIIAKGAEKKMKEMYPQLNLLFLDADAGVSEVNFFNRMHFFVNHAKTAVCDSPRNEKHSANGANFGRNPLPLFPPLSPGVDAIRLADPLLLRQPPSRGAKPPHRSGD
;
A
#
# COMPACT_ATOMS: atom_id res chain seq x y z
N THR A 1 -37.83 -27.27 21.87
CA THR A 1 -36.77 -28.30 21.81
C THR A 1 -37.37 -29.55 21.24
N GLU A 2 -37.26 -29.73 19.93
CA GLU A 2 -37.74 -30.94 19.27
C GLU A 2 -36.66 -32.02 19.32
N SER A 3 -37.08 -33.28 19.34
CA SER A 3 -36.16 -34.41 19.46
C SER A 3 -35.54 -34.73 18.10
N VAL A 4 -34.26 -34.40 17.94
CA VAL A 4 -33.49 -34.81 16.76
C VAL A 4 -33.38 -36.34 16.77
N ALA A 5 -34.13 -37.00 15.89
CA ALA A 5 -34.10 -38.45 15.73
C ALA A 5 -32.69 -38.88 15.29
N ARG A 6 -32.00 -39.65 16.13
CA ARG A 6 -30.67 -40.19 15.83
C ARG A 6 -30.77 -41.28 14.76
N GLN A 7 -30.72 -40.89 13.49
CA GLN A 7 -30.50 -41.83 12.39
C GLN A 7 -29.15 -42.54 12.59
N THR A 8 -29.16 -43.86 12.43
CA THR A 8 -27.97 -44.71 12.55
C THR A 8 -27.61 -45.24 11.16
N PHE A 9 -26.38 -45.03 10.73
CA PHE A 9 -25.88 -45.47 9.44
C PHE A 9 -24.89 -46.61 9.62
N THR A 10 -24.92 -47.61 8.72
CA THR A 10 -23.77 -48.53 8.56
C THR A 10 -22.58 -47.76 8.01
N LEU A 11 -21.34 -48.18 8.32
CA LEU A 11 -20.14 -47.50 7.82
C LEU A 11 -20.12 -47.40 6.29
N SER A 12 -20.55 -48.44 5.58
CA SER A 12 -20.68 -48.45 4.11
C SER A 12 -21.67 -47.39 3.62
N ALA A 13 -22.91 -47.36 4.13
CA ALA A 13 -23.90 -46.35 3.77
C ALA A 13 -23.49 -44.92 4.19
N LEU A 14 -22.64 -44.76 5.20
CA LEU A 14 -22.09 -43.45 5.57
C LEU A 14 -20.99 -43.02 4.57
N ILE A 15 -20.11 -43.93 4.16
CA ILE A 15 -19.09 -43.69 3.12
C ILE A 15 -19.77 -43.38 1.78
N GLU A 16 -20.77 -44.16 1.38
CA GLU A 16 -21.56 -43.95 0.17
C GLU A 16 -22.25 -42.58 0.19
N LYS A 17 -22.93 -42.23 1.29
CA LYS A 17 -23.59 -40.92 1.47
C LYS A 17 -22.63 -39.73 1.63
N LEU A 18 -21.35 -39.97 1.95
CA LEU A 18 -20.28 -38.98 1.93
C LEU A 18 -19.59 -38.87 0.56
N GLY A 19 -19.67 -39.93 -0.26
CA GLY A 19 -19.16 -39.99 -1.62
C GLY A 19 -20.14 -39.48 -2.69
N THR A 20 -21.45 -39.46 -2.41
CA THR A 20 -22.45 -38.89 -3.32
C THR A 20 -22.45 -37.35 -3.32
N ASP A 21 -21.51 -36.78 -4.06
CA ASP A 21 -21.68 -35.58 -4.93
C ASP A 21 -22.51 -34.39 -4.43
N GLN A 22 -22.37 -33.98 -3.16
CA GLN A 22 -22.80 -32.64 -2.69
C GLN A 22 -21.73 -31.89 -1.89
N THR A 23 -20.78 -32.60 -1.28
CA THR A 23 -19.59 -32.02 -0.66
C THR A 23 -18.56 -31.52 -1.68
N HIS A 24 -18.49 -32.16 -2.86
CA HIS A 24 -17.53 -31.81 -3.91
C HIS A 24 -17.93 -30.61 -4.77
N GLU A 25 -19.24 -30.37 -5.02
CA GLU A 25 -19.68 -29.25 -5.87
C GLU A 25 -19.25 -27.89 -5.31
N HIS A 26 -19.36 -27.70 -3.98
CA HIS A 26 -18.91 -26.48 -3.30
C HIS A 26 -17.38 -26.25 -3.33
N ALA A 27 -16.57 -27.27 -3.65
CA ALA A 27 -15.09 -27.18 -3.69
C ALA A 27 -14.52 -26.82 -5.08
N SER A 28 -15.37 -26.69 -6.11
CA SER A 28 -14.97 -26.56 -7.52
C SER A 28 -14.67 -25.14 -8.01
N GLN A 29 -15.24 -24.10 -7.37
CA GLN A 29 -15.41 -22.78 -8.00
C GLN A 29 -14.14 -21.89 -8.15
N ASN A 30 -12.95 -22.34 -7.73
CA ASN A 30 -11.73 -21.51 -7.71
C ASN A 30 -10.47 -22.27 -8.19
N ARG A 31 -10.58 -22.93 -9.34
CA ARG A 31 -9.49 -23.71 -9.97
C ARG A 31 -8.93 -23.00 -11.21
N LEU A 32 -7.67 -23.27 -11.52
CA LEU A 32 -6.96 -22.82 -12.71
C LEU A 32 -6.88 -23.96 -13.74
N PRO A 33 -6.54 -23.68 -15.01
CA PRO A 33 -6.20 -24.73 -15.97
C PRO A 33 -5.03 -25.59 -15.46
N ALA A 34 -5.04 -26.87 -15.83
CA ALA A 34 -3.88 -27.74 -15.66
C ALA A 34 -2.66 -27.20 -16.42
N LEU A 35 -1.45 -27.49 -15.94
CA LEU A 35 -0.22 -27.04 -16.61
C LEU A 35 0.02 -27.77 -17.92
N PHE A 36 -0.28 -29.07 -17.95
CA PHE A 36 -0.27 -29.97 -19.09
C PHE A 36 -1.61 -30.72 -19.10
N LYS A 37 -2.10 -31.16 -20.26
CA LYS A 37 -3.33 -31.97 -20.35
C LYS A 37 -3.12 -33.40 -19.86
N ASP A 38 -1.92 -33.92 -20.10
CA ASP A 38 -1.54 -35.31 -19.91
C ASP A 38 0.01 -35.42 -19.85
N GLN A 39 0.49 -36.64 -19.59
CA GLN A 39 1.91 -36.97 -19.49
C GLN A 39 2.64 -36.87 -20.85
N GLU A 40 1.95 -37.11 -21.98
CA GLU A 40 2.55 -37.06 -23.32
C GLU A 40 2.87 -35.61 -23.72
N GLU A 41 2.00 -34.65 -23.38
CA GLU A 41 2.27 -33.22 -23.55
C GLU A 41 3.49 -32.78 -22.72
N TYR A 42 3.63 -33.28 -21.49
CA TYR A 42 4.79 -32.98 -20.64
C TYR A 42 6.11 -33.51 -21.22
N GLU A 43 6.13 -34.77 -21.66
CA GLU A 43 7.34 -35.38 -22.22
C GLU A 43 7.75 -34.77 -23.56
N ALA A 44 6.77 -34.47 -24.43
CA ALA A 44 7.02 -33.74 -25.68
C ALA A 44 7.54 -32.32 -25.41
N TRP A 45 7.00 -31.63 -24.40
CA TRP A 45 7.42 -30.29 -24.01
C TRP A 45 8.84 -30.26 -23.39
N ASP A 46 9.21 -31.20 -22.52
CA ASP A 46 10.55 -31.20 -21.93
C ASP A 46 11.64 -31.55 -22.98
N ALA A 47 11.32 -32.46 -23.90
CA ALA A 47 12.16 -32.72 -25.07
C ALA A 47 12.31 -31.48 -25.97
N ALA A 48 11.23 -30.72 -26.19
CA ALA A 48 11.25 -29.46 -26.94
C ALA A 48 12.04 -28.36 -26.21
N ARG A 49 11.94 -28.27 -24.88
CA ARG A 49 12.69 -27.34 -24.04
C ARG A 49 14.20 -27.58 -24.12
N MET A 50 14.61 -28.85 -24.17
CA MET A 50 16.01 -29.28 -24.22
C MET A 50 16.79 -28.89 -25.50
N ARG A 51 16.21 -28.11 -26.42
CA ARG A 51 16.87 -27.60 -27.64
C ARG A 51 17.91 -26.50 -27.38
N HIS A 52 17.73 -25.64 -26.38
CA HIS A 52 18.58 -24.46 -26.15
C HIS A 52 19.77 -24.72 -25.20
N ARG A 53 20.57 -25.75 -25.49
CA ARG A 53 21.73 -26.12 -24.65
C ARG A 53 22.96 -25.25 -24.89
N ILE A 54 23.66 -24.92 -23.81
CA ILE A 54 24.98 -24.30 -23.89
C ILE A 54 26.03 -25.27 -24.44
N LYS A 55 26.97 -24.74 -25.23
CA LYS A 55 28.11 -25.52 -25.72
C LYS A 55 29.07 -25.78 -24.55
N ARG A 56 29.49 -27.05 -24.40
CA ARG A 56 30.47 -27.49 -23.40
C ARG A 56 31.75 -28.01 -24.05
N VAL A 57 32.83 -28.07 -23.28
CA VAL A 57 34.13 -28.62 -23.66
C VAL A 57 34.69 -29.41 -22.48
N ASN A 58 35.32 -30.57 -22.72
CA ASN A 58 35.87 -31.34 -21.60
C ASN A 58 37.19 -30.73 -21.13
N ILE A 59 37.46 -30.79 -19.82
CA ILE A 59 38.77 -30.41 -19.25
C ILE A 59 39.90 -31.27 -19.88
N ALA A 60 39.59 -32.50 -20.29
CA ALA A 60 40.47 -33.39 -21.05
C ALA A 60 40.95 -32.80 -22.40
N ASP A 61 40.21 -31.86 -23.02
CA ASP A 61 40.47 -31.34 -24.37
C ASP A 61 41.18 -29.97 -24.40
N LEU A 62 41.24 -29.26 -23.26
CA LEU A 62 41.80 -27.91 -23.13
C LEU A 62 43.33 -27.91 -22.94
N ASP A 63 44.05 -26.87 -23.36
CA ASP A 63 45.50 -26.73 -23.11
C ASP A 63 45.82 -26.23 -21.67
N GLY A 64 44.87 -25.56 -21.03
CA GLY A 64 44.99 -24.94 -19.71
C GLY A 64 45.10 -23.41 -19.73
N SER A 65 45.11 -22.79 -20.92
CA SER A 65 45.19 -21.35 -21.19
C SER A 65 43.95 -20.83 -21.93
N GLY A 66 43.80 -19.51 -22.08
CA GLY A 66 42.63 -18.92 -22.74
C GLY A 66 41.33 -19.11 -21.97
N LEU A 67 41.42 -19.23 -20.63
CA LEU A 67 40.30 -19.57 -19.75
C LEU A 67 39.83 -18.36 -18.94
N PHE A 68 38.52 -18.14 -18.90
CA PHE A 68 37.90 -16.97 -18.28
C PHE A 68 36.95 -17.39 -17.16
N LEU A 69 37.11 -16.76 -16.00
CA LEU A 69 36.44 -17.14 -14.76
C LEU A 69 35.33 -16.16 -14.39
N GLY A 70 34.08 -16.65 -14.42
CA GLY A 70 32.91 -15.91 -13.94
C GLY A 70 32.44 -16.43 -12.59
N ILE A 71 32.24 -15.52 -11.63
CA ILE A 71 31.69 -15.85 -10.30
C ILE A 71 30.46 -14.99 -10.06
N ASP A 72 29.35 -15.62 -9.66
CA ASP A 72 28.15 -14.94 -9.18
C ASP A 72 27.95 -15.31 -7.71
N SER A 73 28.06 -14.30 -6.84
CA SER A 73 27.89 -14.42 -5.40
C SER A 73 26.58 -13.77 -4.95
N GLY A 74 25.45 -14.24 -5.48
CA GLY A 74 24.11 -13.88 -5.01
C GLY A 74 23.89 -14.13 -3.50
N SER A 75 22.82 -13.54 -2.96
CA SER A 75 22.55 -13.52 -1.51
C SER A 75 22.42 -14.92 -0.88
N THR A 76 21.85 -15.88 -1.62
CA THR A 76 21.52 -17.24 -1.14
C THR A 76 22.39 -18.32 -1.78
N THR A 77 22.97 -18.06 -2.95
CA THR A 77 23.68 -19.06 -3.76
C THR A 77 24.94 -18.49 -4.38
N THR A 78 25.97 -19.32 -4.43
CA THR A 78 27.25 -19.03 -5.09
C THR A 78 27.35 -19.91 -6.33
N LYS A 79 27.76 -19.29 -7.45
CA LYS A 79 27.94 -19.94 -8.74
C LYS A 79 29.34 -19.63 -9.27
N VAL A 80 29.99 -20.63 -9.88
CA VAL A 80 31.27 -20.48 -10.55
C VAL A 80 31.17 -21.14 -11.93
N VAL A 81 31.57 -20.41 -12.97
CA VAL A 81 31.61 -20.87 -14.36
C VAL A 81 32.98 -20.56 -14.94
N LEU A 82 33.59 -21.54 -15.61
CA LEU A 82 34.78 -21.35 -16.43
C LEU A 82 34.44 -21.56 -17.90
N ILE A 83 34.87 -20.65 -18.76
CA ILE A 83 34.72 -20.76 -20.22
C ILE A 83 36.06 -20.69 -20.93
N ASP A 84 36.10 -21.21 -22.16
CA ASP A 84 37.18 -20.94 -23.11
C ASP A 84 36.94 -19.68 -23.96
N GLU A 85 37.90 -19.33 -24.80
CA GLU A 85 37.82 -18.23 -25.78
C GLU A 85 36.57 -18.32 -26.68
N GLN A 86 36.16 -19.53 -27.08
CA GLN A 86 34.98 -19.74 -27.91
C GLN A 86 33.65 -19.61 -27.13
N GLY A 87 33.71 -19.40 -25.82
CA GLY A 87 32.55 -19.28 -24.93
C GLY A 87 31.92 -20.61 -24.54
N ARG A 88 32.62 -21.74 -24.72
CA ARG A 88 32.16 -23.06 -24.29
C ARG A 88 32.42 -23.23 -22.80
N VAL A 89 31.46 -23.79 -22.06
CA VAL A 89 31.61 -24.05 -20.62
C VAL A 89 32.52 -25.27 -20.40
N ALA A 90 33.58 -25.06 -19.63
CA ALA A 90 34.55 -26.07 -19.20
C ALA A 90 34.31 -26.56 -17.76
N PHE A 91 33.71 -25.71 -16.93
CA PHE A 91 33.40 -26.01 -15.53
C PHE A 91 32.15 -25.26 -15.07
N GLU A 92 31.33 -25.96 -14.29
CA GLU A 92 30.11 -25.46 -13.66
C GLU A 92 30.05 -25.90 -12.20
N TYR A 93 29.70 -24.98 -11.30
CA TYR A 93 29.51 -25.22 -9.87
C TYR A 93 28.40 -24.30 -9.33
N TYR A 94 27.46 -24.88 -8.57
CA TYR A 94 26.31 -24.21 -7.97
C TYR A 94 26.09 -24.72 -6.55
N VAL A 95 26.04 -23.83 -5.57
CA VAL A 95 25.78 -24.20 -4.17
C VAL A 95 24.97 -23.15 -3.41
N ASN A 96 24.13 -23.58 -2.47
CA ASN A 96 23.54 -22.69 -1.47
C ASN A 96 24.64 -22.27 -0.48
N ASN A 97 24.85 -20.96 -0.33
CA ASN A 97 25.99 -20.42 0.45
C ASN A 97 25.81 -20.54 1.97
N LYS A 98 24.58 -20.81 2.44
CA LYS A 98 24.21 -20.94 3.87
C LYS A 98 24.69 -19.78 4.77
N GLY A 99 24.91 -18.59 4.20
CA GLY A 99 25.43 -17.41 4.89
C GLY A 99 26.97 -17.24 4.86
N ASP A 100 27.74 -18.19 4.31
CA ASP A 100 29.19 -18.05 4.09
C ASP A 100 29.54 -18.05 2.59
N ALA A 101 29.40 -16.87 1.97
CA ALA A 101 29.78 -16.67 0.57
C ALA A 101 31.29 -16.88 0.32
N ILE A 102 32.16 -16.62 1.30
CA ILE A 102 33.62 -16.79 1.13
C ILE A 102 33.98 -18.28 1.10
N GLY A 103 33.47 -19.05 2.07
CA GLY A 103 33.61 -20.51 2.07
C GLY A 103 32.98 -21.17 0.84
N ALA A 104 31.81 -20.70 0.41
CA ALA A 104 31.13 -21.21 -0.79
C ALA A 104 31.92 -20.97 -2.09
N VAL A 105 32.56 -19.80 -2.25
CA VAL A 105 33.47 -19.51 -3.37
C VAL A 105 34.76 -20.33 -3.27
N GLN A 106 35.38 -20.39 -2.07
CA GLN A 106 36.60 -21.19 -1.86
C GLN A 106 36.38 -22.64 -2.29
N ASN A 107 35.30 -23.29 -1.84
CA ASN A 107 34.99 -24.67 -2.18
C ASN A 107 34.80 -24.87 -3.71
N GLY A 108 34.27 -23.88 -4.42
CA GLY A 108 34.13 -23.92 -5.88
C GLY A 108 35.47 -23.77 -6.61
N LEU A 109 36.40 -22.98 -6.07
CA LEU A 109 37.77 -22.83 -6.60
C LEU A 109 38.64 -24.04 -6.28
N ASP A 110 38.57 -24.59 -5.07
CA ASP A 110 39.27 -25.82 -4.67
C ASP A 110 38.77 -27.02 -5.53
N GLU A 111 37.46 -27.13 -5.80
CA GLU A 111 36.89 -28.17 -6.70
C GLU A 111 37.30 -27.96 -8.17
N LEU A 112 37.33 -26.72 -8.66
CA LEU A 112 37.82 -26.39 -10.00
C LEU A 112 39.30 -26.78 -10.16
N GLN A 113 40.15 -26.44 -9.19
CA GLN A 113 41.56 -26.83 -9.19
C GLN A 113 41.71 -28.36 -9.14
N ARG A 114 40.90 -29.04 -8.32
CA ARG A 114 40.90 -30.51 -8.20
C ARG A 114 40.63 -31.18 -9.55
N ARG A 115 39.62 -30.74 -10.30
CA ARG A 115 39.28 -31.34 -11.61
C ARG A 115 40.34 -31.12 -12.69
N PHE A 116 41.02 -29.97 -12.69
CA PHE A 116 42.16 -29.74 -13.60
C PHE A 116 43.37 -30.62 -13.21
N GLY A 117 43.63 -30.77 -11.90
CA GLY A 117 44.65 -31.69 -11.39
C GLY A 117 44.40 -33.16 -11.71
N GLU A 118 43.14 -33.63 -11.66
CA GLU A 118 42.74 -34.99 -12.08
C GLU A 118 43.07 -35.30 -13.55
N HIS A 119 43.12 -34.28 -14.40
CA HIS A 119 43.48 -34.39 -15.82
C HIS A 119 44.96 -34.07 -16.09
N GLY A 120 45.76 -33.80 -15.06
CA GLY A 120 47.19 -33.46 -15.17
C GLY A 120 47.48 -32.07 -15.75
N LYS A 121 46.57 -31.10 -15.58
CA LYS A 121 46.67 -29.78 -16.22
C LYS A 121 46.80 -28.62 -15.23
N ASP A 122 47.69 -27.69 -15.54
CA ASP A 122 47.79 -26.39 -14.87
C ASP A 122 46.63 -25.49 -15.34
N LEU A 123 45.75 -25.10 -14.43
CA LEU A 123 44.70 -24.10 -14.70
C LEU A 123 45.30 -22.69 -14.73
N ARG A 124 45.22 -21.99 -15.88
CA ARG A 124 45.68 -20.61 -16.06
C ARG A 124 44.51 -19.73 -16.51
N VAL A 125 43.93 -19.01 -15.55
CA VAL A 125 42.88 -18.03 -15.82
C VAL A 125 43.50 -16.77 -16.40
N SER A 126 43.07 -16.36 -17.60
CA SER A 126 43.55 -15.17 -18.29
C SER A 126 42.94 -13.89 -17.71
N ARG A 127 41.64 -13.92 -17.37
CA ARG A 127 40.92 -12.83 -16.65
C ARG A 127 39.72 -13.36 -15.87
N SER A 128 39.36 -12.70 -14.76
CA SER A 128 38.22 -13.01 -13.90
C SER A 128 37.26 -11.83 -13.69
N MET A 129 35.98 -12.14 -13.54
CA MET A 129 34.91 -11.18 -13.29
C MET A 129 33.94 -11.73 -12.23
N VAL A 130 33.57 -10.89 -11.27
CA VAL A 130 32.55 -11.23 -10.27
C VAL A 130 31.28 -10.39 -10.39
N THR A 131 30.16 -10.97 -9.98
CA THR A 131 28.86 -10.31 -9.95
C THR A 131 27.98 -10.83 -8.80
N GLY A 132 26.73 -10.35 -8.73
CA GLY A 132 25.78 -10.63 -7.66
C GLY A 132 26.05 -9.81 -6.38
N TYR A 133 25.19 -10.01 -5.37
CA TYR A 133 25.21 -9.24 -4.10
C TYR A 133 26.59 -9.19 -3.40
N GLY A 134 27.42 -10.22 -3.57
CA GLY A 134 28.76 -10.33 -3.00
C GLY A 134 29.91 -9.74 -3.82
N GLU A 135 29.67 -9.07 -4.96
CA GLU A 135 30.70 -8.54 -5.88
C GLU A 135 31.91 -7.90 -5.17
N ASP A 136 31.70 -6.80 -4.46
CA ASP A 136 32.76 -6.04 -3.76
C ASP A 136 33.50 -6.91 -2.71
N LEU A 137 32.76 -7.81 -2.02
CA LEU A 137 33.31 -8.68 -0.98
C LEU A 137 34.22 -9.75 -1.57
N ILE A 138 33.76 -10.44 -2.61
CA ILE A 138 34.47 -11.56 -3.23
C ILE A 138 35.64 -11.05 -4.08
N ARG A 139 35.49 -9.90 -4.77
CA ARG A 139 36.62 -9.21 -5.44
C ARG A 139 37.73 -8.88 -4.45
N ALA A 140 37.39 -8.26 -3.31
CA ALA A 140 38.36 -7.94 -2.26
C ALA A 140 38.98 -9.21 -1.64
N ALA A 141 38.16 -10.21 -1.32
CA ALA A 141 38.58 -11.44 -0.66
C ALA A 141 39.61 -12.23 -1.48
N PHE A 142 39.30 -12.54 -2.74
CA PHE A 142 40.12 -13.40 -3.59
C PHE A 142 41.11 -12.64 -4.48
N GLY A 143 40.91 -11.33 -4.68
CA GLY A 143 41.75 -10.52 -5.58
C GLY A 143 41.41 -10.73 -7.05
N LEU A 144 40.11 -10.76 -7.37
CA LEU A 144 39.60 -10.86 -8.74
C LEU A 144 39.84 -9.55 -9.49
N ASP A 145 40.01 -9.66 -10.82
CA ASP A 145 40.42 -8.53 -11.66
C ASP A 145 39.33 -7.45 -11.73
N ASP A 146 38.09 -7.86 -12.04
CA ASP A 146 36.96 -6.95 -12.26
C ASP A 146 35.69 -7.35 -11.50
N GLY A 147 34.74 -6.42 -11.41
CA GLY A 147 33.37 -6.73 -10.96
C GLY A 147 32.33 -5.95 -11.76
N MET A 148 31.18 -6.59 -12.01
CA MET A 148 30.09 -6.03 -12.83
C MET A 148 28.73 -6.24 -12.20
N VAL A 149 27.77 -5.39 -12.58
CA VAL A 149 26.38 -5.46 -12.12
C VAL A 149 25.68 -6.70 -12.70
N GLU A 150 24.94 -7.42 -11.85
CA GLU A 150 24.28 -8.70 -12.14
C GLU A 150 23.33 -8.64 -13.35
N THR A 151 22.57 -7.55 -13.49
CA THR A 151 21.67 -7.33 -14.63
C THR A 151 22.41 -7.26 -15.97
N LEU A 152 23.60 -6.67 -16.00
CA LEU A 152 24.44 -6.60 -17.20
C LEU A 152 25.04 -7.99 -17.53
N ALA A 153 25.37 -8.78 -16.52
CA ALA A 153 25.84 -10.16 -16.71
C ALA A 153 24.72 -11.04 -17.27
N HIS A 154 23.53 -11.03 -16.66
CA HIS A 154 22.34 -11.73 -17.16
C HIS A 154 21.96 -11.31 -18.60
N PHE A 155 22.07 -10.02 -18.92
CA PHE A 155 21.90 -9.49 -20.28
C PHE A 155 22.95 -10.04 -21.27
N ARG A 156 24.24 -10.06 -20.91
CA ARG A 156 25.28 -10.65 -21.75
C ARG A 156 25.12 -12.17 -21.92
N ALA A 157 24.65 -12.88 -20.90
CA ALA A 157 24.31 -14.28 -21.00
C ALA A 157 23.13 -14.53 -21.95
N ALA A 158 22.04 -13.75 -21.83
CA ALA A 158 20.88 -13.88 -22.72
C ALA A 158 21.25 -13.66 -24.20
N LYS A 159 22.07 -12.65 -24.48
CA LYS A 159 22.58 -12.36 -25.84
C LYS A 159 23.46 -13.46 -26.45
N ALA A 160 23.91 -14.45 -25.68
CA ALA A 160 24.61 -15.62 -26.20
C ALA A 160 23.66 -16.73 -26.68
N PHE A 161 22.38 -16.73 -26.24
CA PHE A 161 21.34 -17.66 -26.70
C PHE A 161 20.46 -17.04 -27.79
N ASP A 162 20.09 -15.76 -27.66
CA ASP A 162 19.32 -15.02 -28.65
C ASP A 162 19.88 -13.60 -28.80
N LYS A 163 20.31 -13.24 -30.01
CA LYS A 163 20.89 -11.91 -30.31
C LYS A 163 19.84 -10.80 -30.33
N ASP A 164 18.62 -11.18 -30.71
CA ASP A 164 17.48 -10.29 -30.97
C ASP A 164 16.51 -10.27 -29.76
N VAL A 165 16.94 -10.83 -28.62
CA VAL A 165 16.28 -10.81 -27.32
C VAL A 165 15.62 -9.45 -27.03
N THR A 166 14.30 -9.47 -26.86
CA THR A 166 13.48 -8.29 -26.54
C THR A 166 13.22 -8.18 -25.03
N PHE A 167 13.24 -9.31 -24.32
CA PHE A 167 12.91 -9.35 -22.90
C PHE A 167 13.60 -10.51 -22.18
N ILE A 168 14.10 -10.23 -20.97
CA ILE A 168 14.76 -11.21 -20.10
C ILE A 168 14.06 -11.23 -18.75
N MET A 169 13.75 -12.42 -18.23
CA MET A 169 13.20 -12.60 -16.88
C MET A 169 14.10 -13.50 -16.03
N ASP A 170 14.77 -12.92 -15.05
CA ASP A 170 15.52 -13.64 -14.01
C ASP A 170 14.65 -13.79 -12.75
N ILE A 171 14.41 -15.02 -12.29
CA ILE A 171 13.75 -15.27 -11.00
C ILE A 171 14.72 -16.03 -10.09
N GLY A 172 15.39 -15.27 -9.23
CA GLY A 172 16.31 -15.75 -8.22
C GLY A 172 15.60 -16.30 -6.97
N GLY A 173 16.38 -16.53 -5.92
CA GLY A 173 15.89 -17.07 -4.65
C GLY A 173 15.08 -16.05 -3.84
N GLN A 174 15.56 -14.82 -3.73
CA GLN A 174 14.98 -13.76 -2.88
C GLN A 174 14.37 -12.61 -3.68
N ASP A 175 14.88 -12.39 -4.89
CA ASP A 175 14.52 -11.32 -5.80
C ASP A 175 14.12 -11.86 -7.19
N MET A 176 13.52 -11.00 -8.00
CA MET A 176 13.37 -11.20 -9.44
C MET A 176 13.72 -9.92 -10.19
N LYS A 177 14.27 -10.08 -11.40
CA LYS A 177 14.76 -9.01 -12.28
C LYS A 177 14.17 -9.22 -13.66
N ALA A 178 13.78 -8.13 -14.31
CA ALA A 178 13.26 -8.17 -15.66
C ALA A 178 13.87 -7.02 -16.47
N ILE A 179 14.43 -7.36 -17.63
CA ILE A 179 15.22 -6.45 -18.45
C ILE A 179 14.52 -6.34 -19.80
N PHE A 180 14.07 -5.14 -20.13
CA PHE A 180 13.51 -4.82 -21.45
C PHE A 180 14.67 -4.39 -22.35
N VAL A 181 14.75 -5.01 -23.52
CA VAL A 181 15.84 -4.82 -24.48
C VAL A 181 15.25 -4.27 -25.78
N LYS A 182 15.85 -3.21 -26.31
CA LYS A 182 15.45 -2.61 -27.58
C LYS A 182 16.68 -2.14 -28.35
N ASP A 183 16.66 -2.32 -29.67
CA ASP A 183 17.74 -1.91 -30.58
C ASP A 183 19.12 -2.48 -30.19
N GLY A 184 19.12 -3.61 -29.47
CA GLY A 184 20.32 -4.26 -28.96
C GLY A 184 20.85 -3.74 -27.61
N PHE A 185 20.18 -2.80 -26.94
CA PHE A 185 20.57 -2.20 -25.66
C PHE A 185 19.49 -2.39 -24.58
N ILE A 186 19.87 -2.22 -23.31
CA ILE A 186 18.91 -2.21 -22.20
C ILE A 186 18.10 -0.90 -22.25
N GLN A 187 16.77 -1.03 -22.29
CA GLN A 187 15.83 0.09 -22.27
C GLN A 187 15.33 0.39 -20.85
N ASP A 188 14.91 -0.64 -20.11
CA ASP A 188 14.34 -0.55 -18.76
C ASP A 188 14.72 -1.80 -17.93
N ILE A 189 14.82 -1.65 -16.61
CA ILE A 189 15.10 -2.74 -15.65
C ILE A 189 14.11 -2.65 -14.48
N LYS A 190 13.22 -3.63 -14.37
CA LYS A 190 12.28 -3.77 -13.25
C LYS A 190 12.80 -4.84 -12.28
N ILE A 191 13.00 -4.46 -11.02
CA ILE A 191 13.50 -5.35 -9.95
C ILE A 191 12.51 -5.37 -8.78
N ASN A 192 12.22 -6.55 -8.25
CA ASN A 192 11.49 -6.76 -7.00
C ASN A 192 12.37 -7.48 -5.98
N GLU A 193 12.78 -6.73 -4.96
CA GLU A 193 13.60 -7.21 -3.83
C GLU A 193 12.79 -7.30 -2.52
N ALA A 194 11.66 -6.59 -2.45
CA ALA A 194 10.86 -6.43 -1.23
C ALA A 194 9.74 -7.48 -1.07
N CYS A 195 9.40 -8.22 -2.12
CA CYS A 195 8.28 -9.15 -2.10
C CYS A 195 8.70 -10.57 -2.49
N SER A 196 9.00 -11.39 -1.47
CA SER A 196 9.37 -12.81 -1.62
C SER A 196 8.28 -13.67 -2.28
N SER A 197 7.07 -13.16 -2.49
CA SER A 197 5.92 -13.91 -3.04
C SER A 197 6.04 -14.27 -4.52
N GLY A 198 7.06 -13.77 -5.22
CA GLY A 198 7.37 -14.08 -6.62
C GLY A 198 8.76 -14.66 -6.84
N CYS A 199 9.41 -15.22 -5.82
CA CYS A 199 10.82 -15.64 -5.85
C CYS A 199 10.99 -17.10 -5.38
N GLY A 200 12.05 -17.79 -5.80
CA GLY A 200 12.20 -19.24 -5.62
C GLY A 200 12.19 -19.75 -4.17
N SER A 201 12.65 -18.95 -3.21
CA SER A 201 12.62 -19.31 -1.77
C SER A 201 11.21 -19.48 -1.20
N PHE A 202 10.19 -18.91 -1.85
CA PHE A 202 8.79 -19.17 -1.52
C PHE A 202 8.41 -20.62 -1.82
N ILE A 203 8.70 -21.11 -3.04
CA ILE A 203 8.45 -22.50 -3.44
C ILE A 203 9.26 -23.46 -2.54
N GLU A 204 10.55 -23.17 -2.32
CA GLU A 204 11.42 -23.97 -1.43
C GLU A 204 10.86 -24.08 0.00
N SER A 205 10.36 -22.98 0.56
CA SER A 205 9.77 -22.96 1.90
C SER A 205 8.48 -23.80 1.98
N PHE A 206 7.61 -23.73 0.96
CA PHE A 206 6.40 -24.55 0.92
C PHE A 206 6.68 -26.04 0.73
N ALA A 207 7.55 -26.40 -0.21
CA ALA A 207 8.00 -27.77 -0.44
C ALA A 207 8.50 -28.40 0.87
N ARG A 208 9.43 -27.71 1.56
CA ARG A 208 10.00 -28.18 2.84
C ARG A 208 8.95 -28.30 3.93
N ASN A 209 7.99 -27.38 4.02
CA ASN A 209 6.90 -27.45 5.00
C ASN A 209 5.92 -28.61 4.73
N MET A 210 5.91 -29.16 3.51
CA MET A 210 5.12 -30.33 3.10
C MET A 210 5.94 -31.63 3.10
N GLY A 211 7.25 -31.58 3.39
CA GLY A 211 8.14 -32.74 3.41
C GLY A 211 8.90 -33.04 2.10
N TYR A 212 8.78 -32.17 1.08
CA TYR A 212 9.39 -32.33 -0.24
C TYR A 212 10.64 -31.45 -0.41
N THR A 213 11.58 -31.84 -1.26
CA THR A 213 12.54 -30.89 -1.84
C THR A 213 11.86 -30.03 -2.91
N ALA A 214 12.42 -28.86 -3.21
CA ALA A 214 11.91 -27.98 -4.27
C ALA A 214 11.91 -28.65 -5.66
N ALA A 215 12.79 -29.63 -5.90
CA ALA A 215 12.88 -30.34 -7.17
C ALA A 215 11.83 -31.46 -7.32
N GLU A 216 11.46 -32.14 -6.22
CA GLU A 216 10.34 -33.08 -6.20
C GLU A 216 9.02 -32.31 -6.31
N PHE A 217 8.84 -31.28 -5.48
CA PHE A 217 7.65 -30.44 -5.49
C PHE A 217 7.38 -29.80 -6.86
N GLY A 218 8.42 -29.41 -7.59
CA GLY A 218 8.32 -28.91 -8.97
C GLY A 218 7.96 -29.96 -10.02
N ARG A 219 8.20 -31.26 -9.75
CA ARG A 219 7.68 -32.37 -10.56
C ARG A 219 6.24 -32.71 -10.20
N GLU A 220 5.88 -32.74 -8.92
CA GLU A 220 4.48 -32.95 -8.48
C GLU A 220 3.52 -31.92 -9.07
N ALA A 221 3.97 -30.70 -9.38
CA ALA A 221 3.16 -29.70 -10.09
C ALA A 221 2.76 -30.13 -11.51
N THR A 222 3.55 -30.96 -12.20
CA THR A 222 3.29 -31.34 -13.60
C THR A 222 2.09 -32.29 -13.75
N SER A 223 1.75 -33.03 -12.69
CA SER A 223 0.56 -33.90 -12.59
C SER A 223 -0.65 -33.22 -11.93
N GLY A 224 -0.66 -31.89 -11.80
CA GLY A 224 -1.78 -31.14 -11.21
C GLY A 224 -2.96 -30.98 -12.17
N GLU A 225 -3.95 -31.86 -12.07
CA GLU A 225 -5.18 -31.86 -12.89
C GLU A 225 -6.07 -30.63 -12.67
N SER A 226 -6.14 -30.10 -11.44
CA SER A 226 -7.06 -29.02 -11.06
C SER A 226 -6.39 -27.97 -10.13
N PRO A 227 -5.37 -27.23 -10.62
CA PRO A 227 -4.56 -26.34 -9.78
C PRO A 227 -5.32 -25.26 -9.01
N CYS A 228 -4.83 -24.92 -7.82
CA CYS A 228 -5.51 -23.96 -6.92
C CYS A 228 -5.23 -22.49 -7.29
N ASP A 229 -6.26 -21.62 -7.33
CA ASP A 229 -6.03 -20.17 -7.42
C ASP A 229 -5.69 -19.57 -6.05
N LEU A 230 -4.39 -19.55 -5.74
CA LEU A 230 -3.84 -19.05 -4.47
C LEU A 230 -3.66 -17.52 -4.42
N GLY A 231 -3.89 -16.83 -5.54
CA GLY A 231 -3.87 -15.37 -5.67
C GLY A 231 -2.47 -14.74 -5.78
N THR A 232 -2.40 -13.40 -5.74
CA THR A 232 -1.22 -12.57 -6.07
C THR A 232 -0.74 -11.68 -4.92
N ARG A 233 -0.90 -12.14 -3.67
CA ARG A 233 -0.57 -11.39 -2.45
C ARG A 233 0.66 -11.91 -1.73
N CYS A 234 1.03 -11.22 -0.64
CA CYS A 234 2.19 -11.57 0.19
C CYS A 234 2.12 -13.04 0.65
N THR A 235 3.30 -13.63 0.90
CA THR A 235 3.48 -15.03 1.32
C THR A 235 2.62 -15.43 2.52
N VAL A 236 2.31 -14.49 3.42
CA VAL A 236 1.42 -14.67 4.59
C VAL A 236 -0.04 -14.95 4.18
N PHE A 237 -0.56 -14.24 3.16
CA PHE A 237 -1.90 -14.46 2.63
C PHE A 237 -1.95 -15.77 1.83
N MET A 238 -0.92 -16.05 1.01
CA MET A 238 -0.84 -17.33 0.29
C MET A 238 -0.70 -18.55 1.23
N ASN A 239 0.03 -18.44 2.34
CA ASN A 239 0.02 -19.44 3.42
C ASN A 239 -1.38 -19.72 3.96
N SER A 240 -2.22 -18.67 4.03
CA SER A 240 -3.60 -18.80 4.50
C SER A 240 -4.51 -19.46 3.46
N LYS A 241 -4.33 -19.14 2.16
CA LYS A 241 -5.04 -19.78 1.05
C LYS A 241 -4.62 -21.24 0.82
N VAL A 242 -3.32 -21.57 0.89
CA VAL A 242 -2.87 -22.98 0.82
C VAL A 242 -3.45 -23.82 1.97
N LYS A 243 -3.44 -23.28 3.20
CA LYS A 243 -4.10 -23.95 4.35
C LYS A 243 -5.62 -24.04 4.22
N GLN A 244 -6.24 -23.18 3.40
CA GLN A 244 -7.65 -23.28 3.03
C GLN A 244 -7.85 -24.42 2.02
N SER A 245 -7.11 -24.43 0.91
CA SER A 245 -7.21 -25.46 -0.13
C SER A 245 -6.88 -26.88 0.36
N LEU A 246 -5.94 -27.03 1.29
CA LEU A 246 -5.68 -28.31 1.98
C LEU A 246 -6.88 -28.83 2.80
N ARG A 247 -7.70 -27.96 3.38
CA ARG A 247 -8.95 -28.35 4.07
C ARG A 247 -10.10 -28.59 3.09
N GLU A 248 -10.03 -27.99 1.91
CA GLU A 248 -10.96 -28.19 0.78
C GLU A 248 -10.56 -29.42 -0.08
N GLY A 249 -9.62 -30.25 0.39
CA GLY A 249 -9.25 -31.52 -0.23
C GLY A 249 -8.36 -31.43 -1.47
N ALA A 250 -7.74 -30.29 -1.76
CA ALA A 250 -6.84 -30.15 -2.90
C ALA A 250 -5.56 -31.00 -2.76
N SER A 251 -5.10 -31.59 -3.86
CA SER A 251 -3.88 -32.39 -3.89
C SER A 251 -2.62 -31.55 -3.74
N ILE A 252 -1.50 -32.19 -3.40
CA ILE A 252 -0.19 -31.54 -3.34
C ILE A 252 0.24 -31.05 -4.73
N SER A 253 -0.11 -31.81 -5.77
CA SER A 253 0.08 -31.47 -7.19
C SER A 253 -0.67 -30.19 -7.58
N ASP A 254 -1.97 -30.09 -7.27
CA ASP A 254 -2.79 -28.91 -7.53
C ASP A 254 -2.26 -27.66 -6.82
N ILE A 255 -1.78 -27.83 -5.59
CA ILE A 255 -1.22 -26.75 -4.78
C ILE A 255 0.13 -26.32 -5.33
N SER A 256 0.99 -27.24 -5.75
CA SER A 256 2.30 -26.92 -6.33
C SER A 256 2.17 -26.22 -7.69
N ALA A 257 1.27 -26.71 -8.56
CA ALA A 257 0.90 -26.05 -9.80
C ALA A 257 0.28 -24.66 -9.56
N GLY A 258 -0.60 -24.55 -8.56
CA GLY A 258 -1.17 -23.27 -8.13
C GLY A 258 -0.11 -22.27 -7.64
N LEU A 259 0.91 -22.75 -6.91
CA LEU A 259 2.04 -21.92 -6.46
C LEU A 259 2.91 -21.47 -7.64
N ALA A 260 3.14 -22.31 -8.64
CA ALA A 260 3.84 -21.93 -9.87
C ALA A 260 3.10 -20.82 -10.64
N TYR A 261 1.79 -20.98 -10.83
CA TYR A 261 0.93 -19.92 -11.39
C TYR A 261 0.96 -18.64 -10.55
N SER A 262 0.87 -18.72 -9.23
CA SER A 262 0.94 -17.54 -8.35
C SER A 262 2.27 -16.80 -8.40
N VAL A 263 3.40 -17.51 -8.54
CA VAL A 263 4.73 -16.89 -8.72
C VAL A 263 4.79 -16.10 -10.03
N ILE A 264 4.31 -16.66 -11.14
CA ILE A 264 4.33 -15.94 -12.42
C ILE A 264 3.27 -14.83 -12.50
N LYS A 265 2.04 -15.03 -11.99
CA LYS A 265 1.04 -13.96 -11.88
C LYS A 265 1.58 -12.78 -11.04
N ASN A 266 2.38 -13.06 -10.00
CA ASN A 266 3.09 -12.04 -9.22
C ASN A 266 4.17 -11.33 -10.06
N ALA A 267 4.96 -12.05 -10.85
CA ALA A 267 5.92 -11.44 -11.77
C ALA A 267 5.22 -10.50 -12.77
N LEU A 268 4.35 -11.04 -13.62
CA LEU A 268 3.73 -10.30 -14.74
C LEU A 268 2.89 -9.11 -14.27
N HIS A 269 1.90 -9.34 -13.40
CA HIS A 269 0.90 -8.30 -13.10
C HIS A 269 1.32 -7.34 -11.99
N LYS A 270 2.06 -7.82 -10.98
CA LYS A 270 2.43 -7.00 -9.80
C LYS A 270 3.81 -6.35 -9.92
N VAL A 271 4.82 -7.06 -10.42
CA VAL A 271 6.18 -6.51 -10.56
C VAL A 271 6.36 -5.76 -11.89
N LEU A 272 5.88 -6.34 -12.99
CA LEU A 272 6.07 -5.76 -14.32
C LEU A 272 4.93 -4.84 -14.77
N LYS A 273 3.73 -5.01 -14.20
CA LYS A 273 2.46 -4.39 -14.62
C LYS A 273 2.14 -4.64 -16.10
N VAL A 274 2.34 -5.87 -16.54
CA VAL A 274 2.02 -6.32 -17.92
C VAL A 274 0.50 -6.48 -18.04
N THR A 275 -0.12 -5.51 -18.72
CA THR A 275 -1.55 -5.51 -19.08
C THR A 275 -1.81 -6.13 -20.46
N ASP A 276 -0.83 -5.98 -21.35
CA ASP A 276 -0.71 -6.59 -22.68
C ASP A 276 0.68 -7.24 -22.78
N THR A 277 0.72 -8.51 -23.20
CA THR A 277 1.95 -9.31 -23.34
C THR A 277 2.74 -8.94 -24.60
N SER A 278 2.16 -8.25 -25.58
CA SER A 278 2.86 -7.77 -26.79
C SER A 278 4.11 -6.94 -26.45
N HIS A 279 4.05 -6.17 -25.35
CA HIS A 279 5.13 -5.32 -24.85
C HIS A 279 6.41 -6.06 -24.41
N LEU A 280 6.38 -7.40 -24.29
CA LEU A 280 7.58 -8.22 -24.04
C LEU A 280 8.34 -8.57 -25.34
N GLY A 281 7.72 -8.37 -26.51
CA GLY A 281 8.19 -8.91 -27.79
C GLY A 281 8.20 -10.44 -27.82
N GLU A 282 8.67 -11.00 -28.92
CA GLU A 282 8.66 -12.46 -29.16
C GLU A 282 9.93 -13.16 -28.63
N HIS A 283 11.04 -12.45 -28.51
CA HIS A 283 12.34 -13.01 -28.14
C HIS A 283 12.54 -12.96 -26.62
N ILE A 284 11.86 -13.87 -25.92
CA ILE A 284 11.84 -13.95 -24.45
C ILE A 284 12.84 -15.00 -23.94
N VAL A 285 13.80 -14.57 -23.10
CA VAL A 285 14.76 -15.45 -22.42
C VAL A 285 14.47 -15.49 -20.91
N VAL A 286 14.35 -16.68 -20.33
CA VAL A 286 14.14 -16.88 -18.88
C VAL A 286 15.38 -17.45 -18.20
N GLN A 287 15.65 -16.99 -16.97
CA GLN A 287 16.91 -17.22 -16.26
C GLN A 287 16.69 -17.30 -14.74
N GLY A 288 17.70 -17.78 -14.01
CA GLY A 288 17.66 -17.86 -12.55
C GLY A 288 17.14 -19.20 -12.04
N GLY A 289 17.45 -19.48 -10.76
CA GLY A 289 17.26 -20.80 -10.15
C GLY A 289 15.83 -21.31 -10.08
N THR A 290 14.83 -20.43 -10.23
CA THR A 290 13.42 -20.82 -10.14
C THR A 290 12.92 -21.53 -11.41
N PHE A 291 13.47 -21.23 -12.58
CA PHE A 291 13.10 -21.90 -13.85
C PHE A 291 13.68 -23.32 -14.00
N ARG A 292 14.48 -23.79 -13.04
CA ARG A 292 14.77 -25.22 -12.88
C ARG A 292 13.49 -26.04 -12.61
N ASN A 293 12.46 -25.41 -12.04
CA ASN A 293 11.14 -26.00 -11.88
C ASN A 293 10.36 -25.89 -13.22
N PRO A 294 10.07 -27.01 -13.90
CA PRO A 294 9.40 -26.99 -15.21
C PRO A 294 8.00 -26.35 -15.14
N ALA A 295 7.28 -26.55 -14.03
CA ALA A 295 5.96 -25.97 -13.82
C ALA A 295 5.97 -24.43 -13.80
N VAL A 296 7.06 -23.80 -13.37
CA VAL A 296 7.19 -22.32 -13.37
C VAL A 296 7.36 -21.79 -14.79
N GLN A 297 8.10 -22.52 -15.65
CA GLN A 297 8.21 -22.16 -17.06
C GLN A 297 6.88 -22.38 -17.80
N LYS A 298 6.26 -23.56 -17.67
CA LYS A 298 4.96 -23.85 -18.31
C LYS A 298 3.86 -22.91 -17.84
N ALA A 299 3.84 -22.53 -16.55
CA ALA A 299 2.92 -21.51 -16.04
C ALA A 299 3.11 -20.15 -16.71
N LEU A 300 4.34 -19.77 -17.07
CA LEU A 300 4.62 -18.55 -17.83
C LEU A 300 4.16 -18.66 -19.28
N GLU A 301 4.48 -19.75 -19.96
CA GLU A 301 4.07 -19.98 -21.34
C GLU A 301 2.53 -20.01 -21.47
N ASN A 302 1.85 -20.69 -20.55
CA ASN A 302 0.39 -20.74 -20.47
C ASN A 302 -0.25 -19.37 -20.14
N LEU A 303 0.47 -18.45 -19.47
CA LEU A 303 0.01 -17.09 -19.17
C LEU A 303 0.38 -16.06 -20.26
N LEU A 304 1.41 -16.32 -21.06
CA LEU A 304 1.83 -15.47 -22.18
C LEU A 304 1.17 -15.86 -23.52
N GLY A 305 0.78 -17.13 -23.67
CA GLY A 305 0.28 -17.68 -24.94
C GLY A 305 1.37 -18.07 -25.94
N ARG A 306 2.63 -18.21 -25.51
CA ARG A 306 3.79 -18.56 -26.35
C ARG A 306 4.94 -19.21 -25.56
N GLU A 307 5.79 -19.97 -26.26
CA GLU A 307 7.02 -20.58 -25.74
C GLU A 307 8.04 -19.52 -25.26
N VAL A 308 8.98 -19.90 -24.39
CA VAL A 308 10.11 -19.05 -23.95
C VAL A 308 11.45 -19.78 -23.99
N ILE A 309 12.54 -19.06 -24.24
CA ILE A 309 13.90 -19.63 -24.28
C ILE A 309 14.43 -19.79 -22.85
N CYS A 310 14.52 -21.04 -22.37
CA CYS A 310 15.13 -21.39 -21.09
C CYS A 310 16.47 -22.11 -21.30
N PRO A 311 17.62 -21.52 -20.92
CA PRO A 311 18.91 -22.20 -20.96
C PRO A 311 18.96 -23.45 -20.07
N ASP A 312 19.70 -24.47 -20.49
CA ASP A 312 19.86 -25.74 -19.75
C ASP A 312 20.65 -25.62 -18.44
N MET A 313 21.20 -24.43 -18.15
CA MET A 313 21.80 -24.06 -16.87
C MET A 313 21.35 -22.64 -16.42
N ALA A 314 20.04 -22.38 -16.47
CA ALA A 314 19.42 -21.09 -16.15
C ALA A 314 19.91 -20.46 -14.82
N GLU A 315 20.24 -21.27 -13.81
CA GLU A 315 20.74 -20.81 -12.51
C GLU A 315 22.18 -20.27 -12.49
N LEU A 316 22.94 -20.51 -13.57
CA LEU A 316 24.35 -20.12 -13.72
C LEU A 316 24.54 -18.87 -14.61
N MET A 317 23.46 -18.28 -15.13
CA MET A 317 23.53 -17.21 -16.14
C MET A 317 24.31 -15.96 -15.70
N GLY A 318 24.20 -15.52 -14.45
CA GLY A 318 25.02 -14.43 -13.92
C GLY A 318 26.53 -14.71 -13.98
N ALA A 319 26.94 -15.92 -13.57
CA ALA A 319 28.35 -16.33 -13.65
C ALA A 319 28.82 -16.51 -15.10
N TYR A 320 28.00 -17.10 -15.98
CA TYR A 320 28.34 -17.25 -17.41
C TYR A 320 28.48 -15.89 -18.11
N GLY A 321 27.57 -14.95 -17.87
CA GLY A 321 27.64 -13.58 -18.39
C GLY A 321 28.84 -12.79 -17.86
N ALA A 322 29.25 -13.02 -16.61
CA ALA A 322 30.49 -12.49 -16.06
C ALA A 322 31.72 -13.07 -16.78
N ALA A 323 31.76 -14.39 -17.00
CA ALA A 323 32.86 -15.04 -17.72
C ALA A 323 32.99 -14.54 -19.17
N LEU A 324 31.86 -14.42 -19.89
CA LEU A 324 31.80 -13.82 -21.23
C LEU A 324 32.33 -12.38 -21.25
N THR A 325 32.00 -11.58 -20.23
CA THR A 325 32.46 -10.19 -20.13
C THR A 325 33.96 -10.13 -19.76
N ALA A 326 34.47 -11.05 -18.96
CA ALA A 326 35.91 -11.18 -18.68
C ALA A 326 36.71 -11.49 -19.95
N ARG A 327 36.19 -12.36 -20.83
CA ARG A 327 36.76 -12.62 -22.15
C ARG A 327 36.71 -11.37 -23.02
N ASP A 328 35.53 -10.79 -23.22
CA ASP A 328 35.30 -9.64 -24.12
C ASP A 328 36.10 -8.38 -23.73
N GLN A 329 36.58 -8.28 -22.49
CA GLN A 329 37.45 -7.19 -22.01
C GLN A 329 38.95 -7.55 -22.04
N CYS A 330 39.32 -8.81 -22.25
CA CYS A 330 40.72 -9.21 -22.34
C CYS A 330 41.30 -8.71 -23.68
N SER A 331 42.45 -8.02 -23.62
CA SER A 331 43.20 -7.59 -24.81
C SER A 331 43.73 -8.78 -25.60
N ASP A 332 43.95 -8.59 -26.90
CA ASP A 332 44.26 -9.64 -27.91
C ASP A 332 45.45 -10.57 -27.57
N ASP A 333 46.31 -10.21 -26.61
CA ASP A 333 47.32 -11.12 -26.04
C ASP A 333 46.73 -11.98 -24.91
N PHE A 334 45.94 -13.00 -25.28
CA PHE A 334 45.38 -13.99 -24.34
C PHE A 334 46.43 -14.86 -23.63
N SER A 335 47.71 -14.78 -24.06
CA SER A 335 48.80 -15.67 -23.60
C SER A 335 49.38 -15.31 -22.22
N ARG A 336 49.05 -14.14 -21.68
CA ARG A 336 49.51 -13.66 -20.36
C ARG A 336 48.45 -13.86 -19.27
N PRO A 337 48.52 -14.96 -18.48
CA PRO A 337 47.59 -15.14 -17.37
C PRO A 337 47.91 -14.17 -16.23
N VAL A 338 47.01 -13.21 -16.00
CA VAL A 338 47.11 -12.25 -14.89
C VAL A 338 46.71 -12.91 -13.56
N THR A 339 45.77 -13.85 -13.63
CA THR A 339 44.85 -14.15 -12.52
C THR A 339 45.18 -15.43 -11.74
N THR A 340 46.17 -16.24 -12.15
CA THR A 340 46.45 -17.59 -11.61
C THR A 340 46.54 -17.68 -10.07
N LYS A 341 46.96 -16.60 -9.41
CA LYS A 341 47.03 -16.50 -7.93
C LYS A 341 45.68 -16.67 -7.23
N VAL A 342 44.58 -16.25 -7.86
CA VAL A 342 43.21 -16.30 -7.32
C VAL A 342 42.84 -17.70 -6.87
N VAL A 343 42.98 -18.68 -7.77
CA VAL A 343 42.56 -20.06 -7.51
C VAL A 343 43.40 -20.70 -6.39
N THR A 344 44.70 -20.38 -6.34
CA THR A 344 45.62 -20.91 -5.31
C THR A 344 45.48 -20.25 -3.93
N THR A 345 44.69 -19.18 -3.78
CA THR A 345 44.64 -18.41 -2.52
C THR A 345 43.58 -18.96 -1.56
N ARG A 346 44.01 -19.48 -0.40
CA ARG A 346 43.10 -19.86 0.69
C ARG A 346 42.70 -18.67 1.55
N VAL A 347 41.52 -18.11 1.27
CA VAL A 347 40.92 -16.98 2.00
C VAL A 347 40.02 -17.45 3.14
N ALA A 348 39.28 -18.55 2.95
CA ALA A 348 38.39 -19.08 3.99
C ALA A 348 39.14 -19.37 5.31
N GLY A 349 38.61 -18.89 6.43
CA GLY A 349 39.25 -18.96 7.76
C GLY A 349 40.43 -18.00 7.99
N ASN A 350 41.09 -17.51 6.95
CA ASN A 350 42.37 -16.79 7.03
C ASN A 350 42.25 -15.25 7.01
N TYR A 351 41.16 -14.68 7.53
CA TYR A 351 40.91 -13.24 7.45
C TYR A 351 40.46 -12.62 8.79
N THR A 352 40.93 -11.40 9.08
CA THR A 352 40.67 -10.72 10.35
C THR A 352 39.38 -9.90 10.27
N LYS A 353 38.44 -10.11 11.21
CA LYS A 353 37.28 -9.23 11.44
C LYS A 353 37.56 -8.25 12.59
N LYS A 354 37.23 -6.97 12.43
CA LYS A 354 37.24 -5.94 13.50
C LYS A 354 35.99 -5.07 13.40
N ASN A 355 35.24 -4.96 14.49
CA ASN A 355 34.11 -4.02 14.57
C ASN A 355 34.62 -2.64 15.00
N ILE A 356 34.18 -1.60 14.30
CA ILE A 356 34.50 -0.19 14.55
C ILE A 356 33.21 0.63 14.48
N ASN A 357 33.07 1.66 15.31
CA ASN A 357 31.90 2.54 15.24
C ASN A 357 32.20 3.76 14.37
N CYS A 358 31.30 4.07 13.44
CA CYS A 358 31.41 5.23 12.56
C CYS A 358 31.15 6.53 13.34
N HIS A 359 32.00 7.54 13.18
CA HIS A 359 31.80 8.86 13.82
C HIS A 359 31.35 9.96 12.85
N GLY A 360 31.07 9.63 11.58
CA GLY A 360 30.80 10.61 10.52
C GLY A 360 29.41 11.27 10.49
N CYS A 361 28.47 10.79 11.32
CA CYS A 361 27.14 11.36 11.50
C CYS A 361 26.47 10.82 12.78
N GLU A 362 25.32 11.38 13.13
CA GLU A 362 24.55 11.00 14.33
C GLU A 362 24.16 9.52 14.43
N ASN A 363 24.07 8.81 13.30
CA ASN A 363 23.64 7.41 13.25
C ASN A 363 24.65 6.42 13.87
N ARG A 364 25.92 6.83 14.04
CA ARG A 364 26.99 6.05 14.69
C ARG A 364 27.09 4.57 14.29
N CYS A 365 26.92 4.28 12.99
CA CYS A 365 26.82 2.91 12.46
C CYS A 365 27.97 2.01 12.95
N THR A 366 27.66 0.80 13.43
CA THR A 366 28.68 -0.22 13.68
C THR A 366 29.09 -0.86 12.36
N VAL A 367 30.38 -0.83 12.06
CA VAL A 367 30.98 -1.27 10.80
C VAL A 367 31.93 -2.42 11.06
N THR A 368 31.77 -3.53 10.35
CA THR A 368 32.74 -4.64 10.37
C THR A 368 33.78 -4.40 9.28
N LYS A 369 35.03 -4.13 9.68
CA LYS A 369 36.19 -4.16 8.79
C LYS A 369 36.72 -5.59 8.70
N MET A 370 36.87 -6.09 7.47
CA MET A 370 37.48 -7.37 7.13
C MET A 370 38.86 -7.09 6.49
N ILE A 371 39.88 -7.89 6.81
CA ILE A 371 41.24 -7.78 6.26
C ILE A 371 41.68 -9.17 5.80
N PHE A 372 41.99 -9.31 4.51
CA PHE A 372 42.26 -10.59 3.84
C PHE A 372 43.76 -10.88 3.67
N PRO A 373 44.17 -12.13 3.34
CA PRO A 373 45.60 -12.50 3.16
C PRO A 373 46.35 -11.65 2.13
N ASN A 374 45.66 -11.25 1.06
CA ASN A 374 46.17 -10.35 0.01
C ASN A 374 46.33 -8.88 0.46
N ARG A 375 46.06 -8.56 1.74
CA ARG A 375 46.02 -7.23 2.37
C ARG A 375 44.85 -6.33 1.96
N ASN A 376 43.95 -6.78 1.08
CA ASN A 376 42.73 -6.04 0.77
C ASN A 376 41.85 -5.89 2.02
N THR A 377 41.07 -4.80 2.07
CA THR A 377 40.12 -4.56 3.17
C THR A 377 38.73 -4.29 2.63
N PHE A 378 37.73 -4.90 3.26
CA PHE A 378 36.32 -4.69 2.96
C PHE A 378 35.59 -4.20 4.22
N TYR A 379 34.56 -3.37 4.05
CA TYR A 379 33.76 -2.77 5.10
C TYR A 379 32.28 -3.15 4.92
N SER A 380 31.60 -3.48 6.00
CA SER A 380 30.16 -3.80 6.00
C SER A 380 29.44 -3.15 7.18
N GLY A 381 28.16 -2.82 7.04
CA GLY A 381 27.35 -2.17 8.09
C GLY A 381 27.38 -0.63 8.11
N ASN A 382 28.16 0.01 7.23
CA ASN A 382 28.08 1.45 7.00
C ASN A 382 26.89 1.82 6.09
N ARG A 383 26.21 2.94 6.39
CA ARG A 383 25.08 3.47 5.56
C ARG A 383 25.50 4.47 4.49
N CYS A 384 26.76 4.88 4.45
CA CYS A 384 27.34 5.76 3.44
C CYS A 384 28.83 5.46 3.30
N GLU A 385 29.41 5.83 2.15
CA GLU A 385 30.81 5.53 1.81
C GLU A 385 31.76 6.67 2.19
N LYS A 386 31.23 7.83 2.60
CA LYS A 386 31.94 9.02 3.14
C LYS A 386 33.10 8.73 4.11
N ILE A 387 33.09 7.62 4.85
CA ILE A 387 34.20 7.19 5.73
C ILE A 387 34.72 5.78 5.42
N TYR A 388 33.86 4.89 4.91
CA TYR A 388 34.22 3.50 4.61
C TYR A 388 33.67 3.12 3.25
N SER A 389 34.54 3.07 2.23
CA SER A 389 34.18 2.68 0.87
C SER A 389 34.79 1.31 0.52
N ASN A 390 34.09 0.57 -0.34
CA ASN A 390 34.59 -0.68 -0.95
C ASN A 390 34.89 -0.53 -2.45
N GLY A 391 34.43 0.57 -3.05
CA GLY A 391 34.83 0.94 -4.41
C GLY A 391 36.22 1.59 -4.43
N GLY A 392 36.73 1.82 -5.64
CA GLY A 392 37.75 2.86 -5.83
C GLY A 392 37.18 4.23 -5.43
N LYS A 393 38.04 5.18 -5.06
CA LYS A 393 37.60 6.54 -4.72
C LYS A 393 36.78 7.12 -5.88
N ALA A 394 35.55 7.53 -5.62
CA ALA A 394 34.87 8.48 -6.49
C ALA A 394 35.70 9.77 -6.53
N GLU A 395 36.08 10.23 -7.72
CA GLU A 395 36.97 11.39 -7.89
C GLU A 395 36.32 12.70 -7.41
N ARG A 396 34.98 12.74 -7.45
CA ARG A 396 34.10 13.81 -6.96
C ARG A 396 32.99 13.21 -6.10
N ARG A 397 32.62 13.89 -5.01
CA ARG A 397 31.35 13.65 -4.28
C ARG A 397 30.32 14.67 -4.72
N GLY A 398 29.07 14.24 -4.93
CA GLY A 398 27.98 15.10 -5.36
C GLY A 398 27.43 16.05 -4.29
N VAL A 399 26.64 17.03 -4.72
CA VAL A 399 25.94 17.99 -3.87
C VAL A 399 24.57 17.44 -3.46
N ASN A 400 24.24 17.55 -2.17
CA ASN A 400 23.04 16.95 -1.55
C ASN A 400 22.06 18.05 -1.14
N LEU A 401 21.18 18.51 -2.05
CA LEU A 401 20.16 19.52 -1.72
C LEU A 401 19.24 19.09 -0.57
N PRO A 402 18.77 17.83 -0.44
CA PRO A 402 17.99 17.39 0.72
C PRO A 402 18.66 17.68 2.08
N ALA A 403 19.98 17.50 2.18
CA ALA A 403 20.73 17.82 3.39
C ALA A 403 20.86 19.34 3.62
N LEU A 404 21.06 20.13 2.56
CA LEU A 404 21.08 21.60 2.64
C LEU A 404 19.71 22.17 3.06
N LYS A 405 18.62 21.64 2.48
CA LYS A 405 17.23 21.97 2.84
C LYS A 405 16.92 21.63 4.30
N LEU A 406 17.40 20.48 4.80
CA LEU A 406 17.26 20.09 6.21
C LEU A 406 17.93 21.11 7.17
N ASP A 407 19.08 21.66 6.78
CA ASP A 407 19.75 22.74 7.51
C ASP A 407 18.97 24.06 7.43
N MET A 408 18.52 24.49 6.24
CA MET A 408 17.70 25.70 6.04
C MET A 408 16.37 25.68 6.82
N LEU A 409 15.79 24.49 7.00
CA LEU A 409 14.63 24.24 7.84
C LEU A 409 14.98 24.41 9.34
N PHE A 410 15.92 23.63 9.86
CA PHE A 410 16.03 23.43 11.32
C PHE A 410 17.19 24.17 12.01
N LYS A 411 18.19 24.70 11.29
CA LYS A 411 19.24 25.56 11.88
C LYS A 411 18.78 27.02 11.99
N ARG A 412 17.64 27.22 12.65
CA ARG A 412 17.00 28.52 12.85
C ARG A 412 17.08 28.97 14.30
N LYS A 413 16.96 30.27 14.54
CA LYS A 413 16.79 30.85 15.87
C LYS A 413 15.43 30.42 16.44
N THR A 414 15.43 29.63 17.51
CA THR A 414 14.20 29.12 18.16
C THR A 414 13.84 29.85 19.45
N ALA A 415 14.66 30.78 19.92
CA ALA A 415 14.41 31.59 21.11
C ALA A 415 14.16 33.07 20.75
N PRO A 416 13.19 33.74 21.39
CA PRO A 416 13.01 35.19 21.27
C PRO A 416 14.18 35.98 21.88
N ASP A 417 14.32 37.26 21.49
CA ASP A 417 15.27 38.21 22.09
C ASP A 417 14.83 38.73 23.47
N SER A 418 13.56 38.54 23.81
CA SER A 418 13.02 38.79 25.16
C SER A 418 13.08 37.51 26.00
N THR A 419 12.98 37.63 27.33
CA THR A 419 12.71 36.49 28.21
C THR A 419 11.50 35.70 27.67
N PRO A 420 11.64 34.40 27.35
CA PRO A 420 10.53 33.63 26.81
C PRO A 420 9.35 33.61 27.77
N LYS A 421 8.15 33.95 27.28
CA LYS A 421 6.91 33.82 28.05
C LYS A 421 6.51 32.37 28.28
N LEU A 422 6.94 31.48 27.38
CA LEU A 422 6.52 30.09 27.29
C LEU A 422 7.44 29.30 26.33
N VAL A 423 7.45 27.98 26.45
CA VAL A 423 8.13 27.01 25.58
C VAL A 423 7.11 26.13 24.84
N VAL A 424 6.93 26.36 23.54
CA VAL A 424 6.10 25.52 22.66
C VAL A 424 6.94 24.39 22.06
N GLY A 425 6.55 23.15 22.29
CA GLY A 425 7.10 21.98 21.62
C GLY A 425 6.56 21.83 20.20
N ILE A 426 7.43 21.64 19.20
CA ILE A 426 7.04 21.31 17.81
C ILE A 426 7.70 19.98 17.40
N PRO A 427 6.91 18.95 17.02
CA PRO A 427 7.46 17.66 16.60
C PRO A 427 8.04 17.74 15.18
N ARG A 428 9.24 17.20 14.97
CA ARG A 428 9.91 17.17 13.64
C ARG A 428 9.32 16.09 12.74
N VAL A 429 8.08 16.30 12.29
CA VAL A 429 7.26 15.26 11.62
C VAL A 429 6.47 15.83 10.44
N LEU A 430 6.16 14.96 9.47
CA LEU A 430 5.22 15.21 8.38
C LEU A 430 5.36 16.60 7.70
N ASN A 431 4.37 17.48 7.83
CA ASN A 431 4.33 18.81 7.22
C ASN A 431 5.28 19.84 7.86
N GLN A 432 5.89 19.54 9.00
CA GLN A 432 6.88 20.44 9.61
C GLN A 432 8.18 20.51 8.79
N PHE A 433 8.41 19.56 7.88
CA PHE A 433 9.49 19.64 6.88
C PHE A 433 9.16 20.56 5.67
N GLU A 434 7.94 21.11 5.61
CA GLU A 434 7.56 22.19 4.69
C GLU A 434 7.38 23.51 5.47
N ASN A 435 6.56 23.49 6.53
CA ASN A 435 5.95 24.68 7.12
C ASN A 435 6.58 25.15 8.45
N PHE A 436 7.63 24.49 8.95
CA PHE A 436 8.35 24.95 10.14
C PHE A 436 8.97 26.37 10.03
N PRO A 437 9.45 26.85 8.86
CA PRO A 437 9.94 28.22 8.71
C PRO A 437 8.90 29.28 9.11
N PHE A 438 7.63 29.08 8.72
CA PHE A 438 6.49 29.87 9.16
C PHE A 438 6.26 29.75 10.67
N TRP A 439 6.04 28.53 11.18
CA TRP A 439 5.67 28.31 12.59
C TRP A 439 6.75 28.79 13.58
N ASN A 440 8.03 28.53 13.30
CA ASN A 440 9.12 28.97 14.15
C ASN A 440 9.13 30.49 14.30
N THR A 441 9.07 31.22 13.18
CA THR A 441 9.09 32.68 13.16
C THR A 441 7.84 33.26 13.84
N LEU A 442 6.66 32.67 13.62
CA LEU A 442 5.40 33.08 14.24
C LEU A 442 5.47 33.07 15.78
N PHE A 443 6.04 32.02 16.38
CA PHE A 443 6.19 31.93 17.85
C PHE A 443 7.32 32.81 18.38
N VAL A 444 8.50 32.80 17.73
CA VAL A 444 9.67 33.57 18.17
C VAL A 444 9.38 35.08 18.17
N GLU A 445 8.74 35.60 17.12
CA GLU A 445 8.31 37.01 17.03
C GLU A 445 7.14 37.37 17.96
N SER A 446 6.46 36.36 18.51
CA SER A 446 5.43 36.52 19.56
C SER A 446 5.99 36.53 20.99
N GLY A 447 7.31 36.33 21.16
CA GLY A 447 7.95 36.22 22.48
C GLY A 447 7.86 34.82 23.11
N ILE A 448 7.68 33.79 22.30
CA ILE A 448 7.54 32.39 22.71
C ILE A 448 8.77 31.61 22.21
N LYS A 449 9.39 30.80 23.07
CA LYS A 449 10.48 29.89 22.68
C LYS A 449 9.89 28.66 21.99
N VAL A 450 10.51 28.23 20.91
CA VAL A 450 10.23 26.97 20.23
C VAL A 450 11.25 25.92 20.70
N GLN A 451 10.73 24.74 21.06
CA GLN A 451 11.51 23.56 21.36
C GLN A 451 11.18 22.48 20.32
N LEU A 452 12.13 22.17 19.45
CA LEU A 452 12.01 21.04 18.55
C LEU A 452 12.18 19.72 19.33
N SER A 453 11.47 18.68 18.90
CA SER A 453 11.85 17.30 19.22
C SER A 453 13.25 17.01 18.65
N ALA A 454 13.96 16.04 19.22
CA ALA A 454 15.23 15.54 18.69
C ALA A 454 15.12 15.07 17.22
N ALA A 455 16.27 14.97 16.54
CA ALA A 455 16.37 14.40 15.20
C ALA A 455 15.97 12.93 15.19
N SER A 456 15.26 12.51 14.14
CA SER A 456 14.69 11.17 13.98
C SER A 456 15.76 10.08 14.04
N ARG A 457 15.57 9.10 14.94
CA ARG A 457 16.45 7.93 15.11
C ARG A 457 15.60 6.72 15.53
N ASN A 458 16.09 5.50 15.28
CA ASN A 458 15.37 4.27 15.66
C ASN A 458 15.02 4.19 17.16
N ALA A 459 15.81 4.82 18.04
CA ALA A 459 15.48 4.93 19.46
C ALA A 459 14.23 5.81 19.75
N ILE A 460 13.92 6.80 18.91
CA ILE A 460 12.69 7.61 19.02
C ILE A 460 11.50 6.82 18.48
N PHE A 461 11.67 6.15 17.33
CA PHE A 461 10.66 5.25 16.76
C PHE A 461 10.21 4.18 17.77
N GLN A 462 11.17 3.52 18.43
CA GLN A 462 10.92 2.48 19.44
C GLN A 462 10.12 3.00 20.65
N LYS A 463 10.36 4.24 21.11
CA LYS A 463 9.53 4.86 22.17
C LYS A 463 8.07 5.04 21.72
N GLY A 464 7.85 5.40 20.46
CA GLY A 464 6.52 5.62 19.89
C GLY A 464 5.73 4.36 19.55
N THR A 465 6.38 3.19 19.46
CA THR A 465 5.80 2.00 18.81
C THR A 465 4.52 1.50 19.48
N VAL A 466 4.43 1.56 20.82
CA VAL A 466 3.25 1.13 21.60
C VAL A 466 2.01 2.04 21.44
N HIS A 467 2.13 3.13 20.67
CA HIS A 467 1.08 4.09 20.36
C HIS A 467 0.77 4.14 18.85
N ILE A 468 1.10 3.09 18.08
CA ILE A 468 0.73 2.94 16.68
C ILE A 468 -0.56 2.11 16.58
N MET A 469 -1.63 2.67 16.00
CA MET A 469 -2.95 2.02 15.90
C MET A 469 -3.19 1.25 14.58
N SER A 470 -2.22 1.25 13.65
CA SER A 470 -2.34 0.51 12.38
C SER A 470 -0.96 0.19 11.80
N ASP A 471 -0.66 -1.08 11.57
CA ASP A 471 0.58 -1.54 10.95
C ASP A 471 0.70 -1.12 9.48
N ASN A 472 -0.43 -0.87 8.82
CA ASN A 472 -0.52 -0.41 7.44
C ASN A 472 -0.34 1.12 7.28
N LEU A 473 -0.10 1.84 8.37
CA LEU A 473 0.24 3.27 8.36
C LEU A 473 1.65 3.49 7.76
N CYS A 474 1.88 4.61 7.07
CA CYS A 474 3.21 4.91 6.55
C CYS A 474 4.23 5.24 7.66
N PHE A 475 5.47 4.77 7.48
CA PHE A 475 6.59 4.97 8.43
C PHE A 475 6.77 6.43 8.91
N PRO A 476 6.66 7.47 8.07
CA PRO A 476 6.69 8.88 8.51
C PRO A 476 5.67 9.27 9.59
N ALA A 477 4.50 8.62 9.59
CA ALA A 477 3.45 8.85 10.57
C ALA A 477 3.59 7.95 11.81
N LYS A 478 4.08 6.71 11.64
CA LYS A 478 4.46 5.83 12.75
C LYS A 478 5.51 6.48 13.68
N LEU A 479 6.41 7.31 13.12
CA LEU A 479 7.39 8.08 13.89
C LEU A 479 6.74 9.12 14.84
N VAL A 480 5.58 9.69 14.50
CA VAL A 480 5.01 10.86 15.21
C VAL A 480 4.87 10.61 16.70
N SER A 481 4.38 9.44 17.09
CA SER A 481 4.20 9.05 18.49
C SER A 481 5.50 9.16 19.30
N GLY A 482 6.64 8.82 18.71
CA GLY A 482 7.95 8.94 19.35
C GLY A 482 8.42 10.39 19.51
N HIS A 483 8.14 11.25 18.53
CA HIS A 483 8.48 12.68 18.61
C HIS A 483 7.62 13.43 19.64
N ILE A 484 6.34 13.05 19.80
CA ILE A 484 5.47 13.57 20.86
C ILE A 484 5.98 13.16 22.24
N ILE A 485 6.30 11.88 22.45
CA ILE A 485 6.90 11.40 23.71
C ILE A 485 8.20 12.14 24.01
N ASN A 486 9.05 12.37 23.01
CA ASN A 486 10.29 13.11 23.22
C ASN A 486 10.07 14.59 23.63
N LEU A 487 8.98 15.24 23.18
CA LEU A 487 8.63 16.58 23.67
C LEU A 487 8.12 16.58 25.12
N ILE A 488 7.37 15.53 25.50
CA ILE A 488 6.94 15.32 26.89
C ILE A 488 8.16 15.10 27.80
N GLU A 489 9.13 14.29 27.37
CA GLU A 489 10.41 14.08 28.07
C GLU A 489 11.27 15.35 28.18
N LEU A 490 11.11 16.30 27.26
CA LEU A 490 11.82 17.59 27.26
C LEU A 490 11.12 18.66 28.13
N GLY A 491 9.96 18.37 28.73
CA GLY A 491 9.28 19.27 29.67
C GLY A 491 8.79 20.59 29.04
N VAL A 492 8.19 20.52 27.83
CA VAL A 492 7.60 21.70 27.17
C VAL A 492 6.26 22.10 27.81
N ASP A 493 5.95 23.40 27.83
CA ASP A 493 4.72 23.93 28.46
C ASP A 493 3.43 23.58 27.68
N ARG A 494 3.56 23.27 26.38
CA ARG A 494 2.52 22.75 25.47
C ARG A 494 3.16 22.22 24.19
N ILE A 495 2.45 21.35 23.47
CA ILE A 495 2.86 20.84 22.16
C ILE A 495 1.95 21.43 21.09
N PHE A 496 2.52 22.07 20.08
CA PHE A 496 1.81 22.57 18.91
C PHE A 496 1.95 21.60 17.74
N TYR A 497 0.83 21.07 17.27
CA TYR A 497 0.76 20.15 16.15
C TYR A 497 -0.53 20.39 15.33
N PRO A 498 -0.49 21.32 14.35
CA PRO A 498 -1.68 21.81 13.67
C PRO A 498 -2.22 20.83 12.61
N MET A 499 -3.55 20.82 12.47
CA MET A 499 -4.27 20.05 11.45
C MET A 499 -4.32 20.86 10.14
N VAL A 500 -3.36 20.66 9.24
CA VAL A 500 -3.31 21.38 7.95
C VAL A 500 -4.15 20.64 6.91
N PHE A 501 -5.28 21.22 6.51
CA PHE A 501 -6.20 20.66 5.52
C PHE A 501 -5.85 21.05 4.09
N TYR A 502 -5.63 22.35 3.88
CA TYR A 502 -5.31 22.96 2.58
C TYR A 502 -3.90 23.56 2.63
N GLU A 503 -3.10 23.37 1.58
CA GLU A 503 -1.73 23.89 1.43
C GLU A 503 -1.71 25.15 0.53
N GLU A 504 -0.57 25.85 0.42
CA GLU A 504 -0.44 26.95 -0.57
C GLU A 504 -0.50 26.38 -2.01
N THR A 505 -1.52 26.79 -2.78
CA THR A 505 -1.79 26.36 -4.16
C THR A 505 -0.81 26.99 -5.15
N HIS A 506 -0.09 26.18 -5.94
CA HIS A 506 0.90 26.70 -6.91
C HIS A 506 0.49 26.59 -8.39
N PHE A 507 -0.65 25.96 -8.70
CA PHE A 507 -1.03 25.59 -10.08
C PHE A 507 -2.46 26.05 -10.41
N ALA A 508 -2.65 26.72 -11.55
CA ALA A 508 -3.91 27.39 -11.85
C ALA A 508 -5.03 26.47 -12.39
N ASP A 509 -4.70 25.26 -12.86
CA ASP A 509 -5.65 24.19 -13.22
C ASP A 509 -5.70 23.05 -12.17
N SER A 510 -5.22 23.31 -10.95
CA SER A 510 -5.38 22.36 -9.84
C SER A 510 -6.83 22.31 -9.37
N ALA A 511 -7.36 21.10 -9.15
CA ALA A 511 -8.71 20.90 -8.65
C ALA A 511 -8.83 21.23 -7.15
N ASN A 512 -7.76 20.99 -6.39
CA ASN A 512 -7.66 21.40 -5.00
C ASN A 512 -6.20 21.37 -4.49
N SER A 513 -5.98 21.93 -3.30
CA SER A 513 -4.70 22.07 -2.60
C SER A 513 -4.55 21.12 -1.39
N PHE A 514 -5.41 20.10 -1.27
CA PHE A 514 -5.50 19.26 -0.08
C PHE A 514 -4.15 18.63 0.33
N ASN A 515 -3.90 18.63 1.63
CA ASN A 515 -2.98 17.69 2.25
C ASN A 515 -3.57 16.27 2.28
N CYS A 516 -2.78 15.24 2.61
CA CYS A 516 -3.34 13.89 2.76
C CYS A 516 -3.99 13.70 4.15
N PRO A 517 -4.96 12.77 4.32
CA PRO A 517 -5.65 12.51 5.60
C PRO A 517 -4.75 12.33 6.83
N VAL A 518 -3.54 11.80 6.64
CA VAL A 518 -2.54 11.66 7.71
C VAL A 518 -1.94 13.01 8.11
N VAL A 519 -1.69 13.92 7.17
CA VAL A 519 -1.19 15.26 7.48
C VAL A 519 -2.28 16.15 8.10
N SER A 520 -3.52 16.03 7.63
CA SER A 520 -4.64 16.82 8.18
C SER A 520 -5.18 16.25 9.51
N GLY A 521 -5.09 14.94 9.74
CA GLY A 521 -5.79 14.28 10.84
C GLY A 521 -4.96 13.65 11.97
N TYR A 522 -3.65 13.41 11.82
CA TYR A 522 -2.91 12.61 12.81
C TYR A 522 -2.76 13.27 14.20
N ALA A 523 -2.97 14.58 14.32
CA ALA A 523 -3.02 15.27 15.61
C ALA A 523 -4.15 14.73 16.52
N ASP A 524 -5.32 14.39 15.96
CA ASP A 524 -6.42 13.74 16.69
C ASP A 524 -6.04 12.34 17.18
N VAL A 525 -5.27 11.58 16.39
CA VAL A 525 -4.75 10.26 16.80
C VAL A 525 -3.80 10.43 17.99
N VAL A 526 -2.94 11.45 17.98
CA VAL A 526 -2.07 11.77 19.14
C VAL A 526 -2.90 12.10 20.38
N ARG A 527 -3.96 12.93 20.26
CA ARG A 527 -4.87 13.23 21.37
C ARG A 527 -5.53 11.97 21.93
N ASN A 528 -6.02 11.09 21.06
CA ASN A 528 -6.80 9.91 21.46
C ASN A 528 -5.92 8.75 21.94
N VAL A 529 -4.67 8.64 21.49
CA VAL A 529 -3.78 7.49 21.77
C VAL A 529 -2.70 7.79 22.81
N ILE A 530 -2.09 8.98 22.78
CA ILE A 530 -1.08 9.42 23.75
C ILE A 530 -1.72 10.30 24.83
N ASN A 531 -2.63 11.20 24.43
CA ASN A 531 -3.32 12.14 25.31
C ASN A 531 -2.37 12.94 26.24
N PRO A 532 -1.51 13.82 25.67
CA PRO A 532 -0.51 14.57 26.45
C PRO A 532 -1.11 15.40 27.59
N GLN A 533 -2.33 15.93 27.40
CA GLN A 533 -2.98 16.83 28.33
C GLN A 533 -3.52 16.12 29.56
N GLU A 534 -4.28 15.03 29.42
CA GLU A 534 -4.85 14.32 30.58
C GLU A 534 -3.79 13.44 31.28
N ARG A 535 -2.74 12.97 30.58
CA ARG A 535 -1.75 12.03 31.14
C ARG A 535 -0.45 12.66 31.63
N TYR A 536 -0.08 13.84 31.14
CA TYR A 536 1.19 14.50 31.46
C TYR A 536 1.04 16.01 31.77
N SER A 537 -0.19 16.53 31.83
CA SER A 537 -0.50 17.95 32.04
C SER A 537 0.07 18.91 30.98
N ILE A 538 0.43 18.42 29.79
CA ILE A 538 0.97 19.21 28.67
C ILE A 538 -0.13 19.35 27.60
N PRO A 539 -0.71 20.55 27.38
CA PRO A 539 -1.72 20.78 26.34
C PRO A 539 -1.22 20.41 24.94
N LEU A 540 -2.13 19.91 24.09
CA LEU A 540 -1.87 19.58 22.69
C LEU A 540 -2.68 20.53 21.80
N ASP A 541 -2.03 21.59 21.32
CA ASP A 541 -2.63 22.62 20.48
C ASP A 541 -2.69 22.14 19.02
N MET A 542 -3.91 21.97 18.52
CA MET A 542 -4.21 21.39 17.21
C MET A 542 -5.20 22.24 16.40
N PRO A 543 -4.90 23.53 16.12
CA PRO A 543 -5.79 24.35 15.32
C PRO A 543 -5.94 23.78 13.89
N PRO A 544 -7.13 23.85 13.29
CA PRO A 544 -7.32 23.57 11.87
C PRO A 544 -6.74 24.71 11.04
N ILE A 545 -5.98 24.40 9.99
CA ILE A 545 -5.21 25.36 9.18
C ILE A 545 -5.52 25.18 7.69
N THR A 546 -5.66 26.32 7.01
CA THR A 546 -5.61 26.47 5.55
C THR A 546 -4.47 27.43 5.20
N PHE A 547 -3.55 27.02 4.31
CA PHE A 547 -2.56 27.92 3.71
C PHE A 547 -3.02 28.52 2.37
N GLU A 548 -4.11 28.00 1.80
CA GLU A 548 -4.71 28.49 0.55
C GLU A 548 -5.29 29.90 0.70
N ASP A 549 -6.08 30.15 1.76
CA ASP A 549 -6.59 31.50 2.06
C ASP A 549 -5.80 32.19 3.17
N LYS A 550 -4.82 33.00 2.76
CA LYS A 550 -3.98 33.83 3.64
C LYS A 550 -4.78 34.76 4.57
N LYS A 551 -6.01 35.18 4.21
CA LYS A 551 -6.86 35.99 5.08
C LYS A 551 -7.43 35.17 6.23
N LEU A 552 -7.80 33.92 5.97
CA LEU A 552 -8.27 32.97 6.98
C LEU A 552 -7.11 32.46 7.84
N LEU A 553 -5.96 32.13 7.25
CA LEU A 553 -4.72 31.79 7.97
C LEU A 553 -4.36 32.89 8.98
N ARG A 554 -4.31 34.16 8.54
CA ARG A 554 -4.05 35.30 9.42
C ARG A 554 -5.08 35.42 10.55
N LYS A 555 -6.37 35.16 10.28
CA LYS A 555 -7.41 35.14 11.32
C LYS A 555 -7.13 34.06 12.36
N ILE A 556 -6.90 32.81 11.93
CA ILE A 556 -6.63 31.66 12.83
C ILE A 556 -5.37 31.91 13.67
N CYS A 557 -4.26 32.34 13.06
CA CYS A 557 -3.02 32.62 13.78
C CYS A 557 -3.18 33.73 14.83
N LEU A 558 -3.92 34.81 14.53
CA LEU A 558 -4.18 35.89 15.48
C LEU A 558 -5.11 35.44 16.62
N GLU A 559 -6.17 34.68 16.33
CA GLU A 559 -7.10 34.16 17.34
C GLU A 559 -6.37 33.19 18.30
N TYR A 560 -5.59 32.25 17.76
CA TYR A 560 -4.78 31.32 18.54
C TYR A 560 -3.73 32.05 19.39
N LEU A 561 -2.87 32.90 18.81
CA LEU A 561 -1.86 33.63 19.58
C LEU A 561 -2.47 34.54 20.66
N THR A 562 -3.62 35.16 20.39
CA THR A 562 -4.34 35.97 21.39
C THR A 562 -4.82 35.12 22.56
N SER A 563 -5.30 33.88 22.31
CA SER A 563 -5.65 32.93 23.38
C SER A 563 -4.46 32.53 24.26
N LEU A 564 -3.22 32.63 23.73
CA LEU A 564 -1.98 32.40 24.48
C LEU A 564 -1.47 33.64 25.24
N GLY A 565 -2.22 34.75 25.26
CA GLY A 565 -1.80 36.00 25.91
C GLY A 565 -0.84 36.87 25.09
N VAL A 566 -0.75 36.67 23.77
CA VAL A 566 0.00 37.55 22.86
C VAL A 566 -0.90 38.73 22.47
N ALA A 567 -0.39 39.96 22.59
CA ALA A 567 -1.14 41.14 22.18
C ALA A 567 -1.39 41.12 20.66
N ARG A 568 -2.62 41.42 20.21
CA ARG A 568 -3.05 41.28 18.80
C ARG A 568 -2.17 42.04 17.79
N SER A 569 -1.59 43.17 18.18
CA SER A 569 -0.62 43.92 17.36
C SER A 569 0.73 43.22 17.20
N VAL A 570 1.19 42.51 18.23
CA VAL A 570 2.39 41.65 18.17
C VAL A 570 2.10 40.43 17.29
N ALA A 571 0.94 39.78 17.47
CA ALA A 571 0.53 38.64 16.66
C ALA A 571 0.40 38.98 15.15
N ALA A 572 -0.13 40.16 14.81
CA ALA A 572 -0.18 40.66 13.42
C ALA A 572 1.22 40.77 12.79
N ARG A 573 2.15 41.44 13.48
CA ARG A 573 3.54 41.59 13.02
C ARG A 573 4.30 40.26 12.97
N ALA A 574 4.03 39.34 13.90
CA ALA A 574 4.62 38.02 13.90
C ALA A 574 4.13 37.17 12.72
N TYR A 575 2.84 37.27 12.36
CA TYR A 575 2.29 36.65 11.14
C TYR A 575 2.97 37.19 9.88
N GLU A 576 3.08 38.51 9.75
CA GLU A 576 3.69 39.15 8.57
C GLU A 576 5.15 38.74 8.35
N LYS A 577 5.93 38.63 9.44
CA LYS A 577 7.28 38.07 9.41
C LYS A 577 7.31 36.56 9.12
N ALA A 578 6.33 35.79 9.61
CA ALA A 578 6.26 34.35 9.37
C ALA A 578 6.02 34.03 7.88
N GLU A 579 5.13 34.77 7.22
CA GLU A 579 4.86 34.61 5.78
C GLU A 579 6.11 34.91 4.94
N GLU A 580 6.78 36.04 5.19
CA GLU A 580 8.03 36.38 4.49
C GLU A 580 9.15 35.36 4.79
N SER A 581 9.24 34.83 6.01
CA SER A 581 10.24 33.81 6.37
C SER A 581 10.02 32.44 5.68
N GLN A 582 8.76 32.10 5.37
CA GLN A 582 8.39 30.93 4.57
C GLN A 582 8.71 31.16 3.09
N LYS A 583 8.42 32.35 2.57
CA LYS A 583 8.73 32.76 1.19
C LYS A 583 10.24 32.77 0.92
N GLN A 584 11.04 33.36 1.81
CA GLN A 584 12.50 33.36 1.72
C GLN A 584 13.10 31.95 1.70
N PHE A 585 12.56 31.03 2.51
CA PHE A 585 12.95 29.62 2.49
C PHE A 585 12.66 28.96 1.12
N LYS A 586 11.46 29.12 0.58
CA LYS A 586 11.11 28.59 -0.77
C LYS A 586 12.01 29.16 -1.87
N VAL A 587 12.37 30.45 -1.80
CA VAL A 587 13.30 31.09 -2.75
C VAL A 587 14.71 30.52 -2.62
N GLN A 588 15.24 30.39 -1.40
CA GLN A 588 16.59 29.88 -1.14
C GLN A 588 16.78 28.43 -1.62
N VAL A 589 15.79 27.56 -1.41
CA VAL A 589 15.82 26.17 -1.90
C VAL A 589 15.91 26.12 -3.42
N ARG A 590 15.18 27.00 -4.14
CA ARG A 590 15.22 27.07 -5.61
C ARG A 590 16.52 27.68 -6.14
N SER A 591 17.05 28.74 -5.54
CA SER A 591 18.30 29.35 -6.01
C SER A 591 19.47 28.39 -5.88
N THR A 592 19.62 27.71 -4.73
CA THR A 592 20.65 26.67 -4.54
C THR A 592 20.44 25.47 -5.46
N ALA A 593 19.21 25.11 -5.82
CA ALA A 593 18.97 24.06 -6.82
C ALA A 593 19.34 24.48 -8.25
N ALA A 594 19.07 25.73 -8.64
CA ALA A 594 19.49 26.27 -9.92
C ALA A 594 21.02 26.35 -10.02
N GLU A 595 21.69 26.80 -8.96
CA GLU A 595 23.16 26.76 -8.84
C GLU A 595 23.68 25.33 -9.05
N ILE A 596 23.12 24.33 -8.36
CA ILE A 596 23.52 22.91 -8.52
C ILE A 596 23.31 22.43 -9.97
N PHE A 597 22.17 22.77 -10.59
CA PHE A 597 21.81 22.31 -11.92
C PHE A 597 22.69 22.93 -13.02
N GLU A 598 22.92 24.25 -13.00
CA GLU A 598 23.75 24.91 -14.02
C GLU A 598 25.21 24.44 -13.93
N ASN A 599 25.80 24.34 -12.71
CA ASN A 599 27.15 23.80 -12.53
C ASN A 599 27.27 22.34 -13.05
N ALA A 600 26.23 21.53 -12.90
CA ALA A 600 26.23 20.17 -13.44
C ALA A 600 26.09 20.15 -14.97
N ARG A 601 25.29 21.05 -15.55
CA ARG A 601 25.13 21.17 -17.00
C ARG A 601 26.41 21.67 -17.68
N GLU A 602 27.14 22.60 -17.08
CA GLU A 602 28.43 23.09 -17.57
C GLU A 602 29.50 21.98 -17.61
N ASP A 603 29.56 21.15 -16.57
CA ASP A 603 30.43 19.96 -16.51
C ASP A 603 29.94 18.77 -17.39
N GLY A 604 28.78 18.88 -18.04
CA GLY A 604 28.15 17.78 -18.78
C GLY A 604 27.70 16.59 -17.92
N ARG A 605 27.51 16.79 -16.61
CA ARG A 605 27.20 15.75 -15.61
C ARG A 605 25.68 15.61 -15.39
N PRO A 606 25.15 14.38 -15.27
CA PRO A 606 23.74 14.18 -14.97
C PRO A 606 23.39 14.54 -13.52
N VAL A 607 22.17 15.04 -13.32
CA VAL A 607 21.57 15.46 -12.05
C VAL A 607 20.40 14.56 -11.72
N ILE A 608 20.29 14.14 -10.45
CA ILE A 608 19.16 13.37 -9.98
C ILE A 608 18.10 14.29 -9.36
N LEU A 609 16.92 14.32 -9.99
CA LEU A 609 15.72 14.84 -9.38
C LEU A 609 15.16 13.77 -8.41
N LEU A 610 15.35 14.01 -7.11
CA LEU A 610 14.79 13.17 -6.07
C LEU A 610 13.38 13.66 -5.71
N MET A 611 12.36 12.94 -6.19
CA MET A 611 10.96 13.25 -5.91
C MET A 611 10.54 12.60 -4.59
N GLY A 612 10.30 13.43 -3.56
CA GLY A 612 9.89 13.01 -2.23
C GLY A 612 8.67 13.81 -1.71
N ARG A 613 8.16 13.47 -0.54
CA ARG A 613 7.30 14.37 0.24
C ARG A 613 8.20 15.26 1.10
N PRO A 614 7.71 16.37 1.68
CA PRO A 614 8.55 17.21 2.54
C PRO A 614 9.28 16.39 3.63
N TYR A 615 8.59 15.44 4.28
CA TYR A 615 9.18 14.54 5.28
C TYR A 615 10.19 13.51 4.74
N HIS A 616 10.29 13.30 3.42
CA HIS A 616 11.34 12.46 2.83
C HIS A 616 12.71 13.16 2.80
N VAL A 617 12.87 14.40 3.26
CA VAL A 617 14.24 14.95 3.52
C VAL A 617 14.86 14.42 4.81
N ASP A 618 14.07 13.75 5.69
CA ASP A 618 14.58 13.18 6.93
C ASP A 618 15.53 11.98 6.67
N PRO A 619 16.78 12.00 7.19
CA PRO A 619 17.77 10.95 6.96
C PRO A 619 17.44 9.56 7.52
N LEU A 620 16.46 9.43 8.43
CA LEU A 620 15.92 8.14 8.86
C LEU A 620 14.86 7.64 7.87
N ILE A 621 13.99 8.54 7.38
CA ILE A 621 12.88 8.18 6.50
C ILE A 621 13.41 7.84 5.10
N ASN A 622 14.35 8.60 4.53
CA ASN A 622 14.87 8.33 3.18
C ASN A 622 16.00 7.29 3.12
N HIS A 623 16.27 6.57 4.21
CA HIS A 623 17.33 5.54 4.32
C HIS A 623 18.71 6.00 3.80
N LYS A 624 18.98 7.31 3.84
CA LYS A 624 20.19 7.95 3.31
C LYS A 624 20.42 7.80 1.80
N ILE A 625 19.36 7.58 1.02
CA ILE A 625 19.40 7.58 -0.45
C ILE A 625 20.09 8.84 -1.02
N PRO A 626 19.86 10.08 -0.53
CA PRO A 626 20.61 11.26 -1.01
C PRO A 626 22.12 11.19 -0.78
N ASP A 627 22.56 10.63 0.36
CA ASP A 627 23.99 10.39 0.63
C ASP A 627 24.56 9.35 -0.34
N LEU A 628 23.83 8.25 -0.60
CA LEU A 628 24.28 7.20 -1.54
C LEU A 628 24.43 7.72 -2.97
N ILE A 629 23.47 8.54 -3.45
CA ILE A 629 23.54 9.13 -4.79
C ILE A 629 24.75 10.09 -4.91
N THR A 630 24.99 10.91 -3.88
CA THR A 630 26.17 11.80 -3.87
C THR A 630 27.49 11.07 -3.67
N ASP A 631 27.50 9.90 -3.00
CA ASP A 631 28.65 9.01 -2.90
C ASP A 631 28.98 8.33 -4.26
N PHE A 632 28.01 8.21 -5.18
CA PHE A 632 28.25 7.87 -6.61
C PHE A 632 28.70 9.07 -7.47
N GLY A 633 28.92 10.25 -6.86
CA GLY A 633 29.42 11.47 -7.55
C GLY A 633 28.35 12.33 -8.23
N LEU A 634 27.08 11.92 -8.19
CA LEU A 634 25.93 12.59 -8.82
C LEU A 634 25.32 13.66 -7.91
N ASP A 635 24.88 14.78 -8.49
CA ASP A 635 24.23 15.85 -7.74
C ASP A 635 22.72 15.61 -7.58
N VAL A 636 22.12 16.07 -6.48
CA VAL A 636 20.73 15.78 -6.10
C VAL A 636 19.94 17.06 -5.82
N ILE A 637 18.80 17.23 -6.51
CA ILE A 637 17.79 18.30 -6.31
C ILE A 637 16.42 17.70 -5.95
N THR A 638 15.42 18.51 -5.57
CA THR A 638 14.10 18.03 -5.07
C THR A 638 12.92 18.55 -5.90
N GLU A 639 11.75 17.92 -5.77
CA GLU A 639 10.56 18.28 -6.57
C GLU A 639 10.04 19.71 -6.31
N ASP A 640 10.23 20.24 -5.09
CA ASP A 640 9.84 21.60 -4.73
C ASP A 640 10.87 22.68 -5.14
N SER A 641 12.06 22.25 -5.57
CA SER A 641 13.12 23.14 -6.05
C SER A 641 13.09 23.34 -7.56
N VAL A 642 12.24 22.62 -8.30
CA VAL A 642 12.03 22.77 -9.74
C VAL A 642 11.45 24.16 -10.05
N PRO A 643 11.96 24.91 -11.05
CA PRO A 643 11.41 26.21 -11.42
C PRO A 643 9.95 26.12 -11.88
N TRP A 644 9.08 27.01 -11.38
CA TRP A 644 7.74 27.22 -11.91
C TRP A 644 7.43 28.71 -12.04
N GLU A 645 6.75 29.07 -13.13
CA GLU A 645 6.27 30.42 -13.41
C GLU A 645 4.88 30.67 -12.79
N GLU A 646 4.47 31.93 -12.71
CA GLU A 646 3.14 32.28 -12.22
C GLU A 646 2.08 31.90 -13.26
N GLY A 647 1.15 31.01 -12.90
CA GLY A 647 0.14 30.47 -13.81
C GLY A 647 0.52 29.16 -14.51
N VAL A 648 1.55 28.43 -14.06
CA VAL A 648 1.87 27.08 -14.56
C VAL A 648 0.68 26.12 -14.44
N MET A 649 0.49 25.30 -15.48
CA MET A 649 -0.61 24.34 -15.65
C MET A 649 -0.12 22.88 -15.60
N LEU A 650 -0.93 22.00 -15.04
CA LEU A 650 -0.68 20.58 -14.82
C LEU A 650 -1.18 19.70 -15.97
N ASP A 651 -2.11 20.15 -16.82
CA ASP A 651 -2.83 19.32 -17.81
C ASP A 651 -3.55 18.15 -17.12
N ASN A 652 -4.48 18.49 -16.22
CA ASN A 652 -5.22 17.59 -15.33
C ASN A 652 -6.08 16.49 -16.03
N ARG A 653 -6.06 16.39 -17.36
CA ARG A 653 -6.88 15.47 -18.18
C ARG A 653 -6.72 13.98 -17.86
N HIS A 654 -5.61 13.57 -17.26
CA HIS A 654 -5.32 12.16 -16.93
C HIS A 654 -5.44 11.83 -15.44
N VAL A 655 -5.42 12.84 -14.55
CA VAL A 655 -5.41 12.66 -13.08
C VAL A 655 -6.07 13.86 -12.40
N MET A 656 -6.91 13.58 -11.41
CA MET A 656 -7.50 14.64 -10.59
C MET A 656 -6.46 15.29 -9.67
N THR A 657 -6.20 16.57 -9.90
CA THR A 657 -5.15 17.39 -9.27
C THR A 657 -5.58 17.97 -7.92
N GLN A 658 -6.03 17.10 -7.00
CA GLN A 658 -6.61 17.51 -5.71
C GLN A 658 -5.61 17.67 -4.55
N TRP A 659 -4.39 17.16 -4.67
CA TRP A 659 -3.43 17.12 -3.57
C TRP A 659 -2.16 17.90 -3.94
N GLU A 660 -1.82 18.93 -3.19
CA GLU A 660 -0.76 19.88 -3.58
C GLU A 660 0.62 19.22 -3.73
N TYR A 661 1.06 18.41 -2.75
CA TYR A 661 2.33 17.66 -2.87
C TYR A 661 2.32 16.59 -3.98
N LEU A 662 1.20 16.32 -4.65
CA LEU A 662 1.11 15.46 -5.84
C LEU A 662 1.09 16.29 -7.13
N ASN A 663 0.42 17.45 -7.11
CA ASN A 663 0.45 18.42 -8.19
C ASN A 663 1.90 18.78 -8.56
N ARG A 664 2.74 19.03 -7.54
CA ARG A 664 4.20 19.21 -7.69
C ARG A 664 4.90 18.04 -8.40
N TYR A 665 4.46 16.79 -8.20
CA TYR A 665 5.08 15.63 -8.85
C TYR A 665 4.79 15.60 -10.35
N TYR A 666 3.55 15.87 -10.76
CA TYR A 666 3.19 15.88 -12.18
C TYR A 666 3.94 17.00 -12.93
N HIS A 667 4.11 18.16 -12.28
CA HIS A 667 4.95 19.25 -12.77
C HIS A 667 6.44 18.85 -12.87
N ALA A 668 7.03 18.37 -11.77
CA ALA A 668 8.45 18.01 -11.71
C ALA A 668 8.82 16.86 -12.67
N ALA A 669 7.92 15.88 -12.85
CA ALA A 669 8.07 14.80 -13.83
C ALA A 669 8.01 15.31 -15.28
N ARG A 670 7.16 16.28 -15.59
CA ARG A 670 7.11 16.93 -16.92
C ARG A 670 8.41 17.69 -17.20
N TRP A 671 8.85 18.50 -16.25
CA TRP A 671 10.12 19.25 -16.36
C TRP A 671 11.32 18.32 -16.55
N ALA A 672 11.42 17.23 -15.78
CA ALA A 672 12.49 16.23 -15.93
C ALA A 672 12.41 15.42 -17.24
N GLY A 673 11.21 15.21 -17.78
CA GLY A 673 11.03 14.63 -19.11
C GLY A 673 11.54 15.54 -20.23
N GLN A 674 11.23 16.84 -20.13
CA GLN A 674 11.65 17.86 -21.10
C GLN A 674 13.16 18.15 -21.03
N THR A 675 13.73 18.23 -19.83
CA THR A 675 15.11 18.68 -19.58
C THR A 675 16.15 17.57 -19.82
N ASP A 676 17.28 17.91 -20.44
CA ASP A 676 18.42 17.00 -20.63
C ASP A 676 19.30 16.90 -19.38
N GLY A 677 20.01 15.79 -19.23
CA GLY A 677 20.86 15.50 -18.06
C GLY A 677 20.12 15.23 -16.74
N VAL A 678 18.80 15.46 -16.65
CA VAL A 678 17.99 15.19 -15.45
C VAL A 678 17.44 13.77 -15.47
N GLU A 679 17.72 12.99 -14.42
CA GLU A 679 17.16 11.65 -14.22
C GLU A 679 16.38 11.56 -12.91
N VAL A 680 15.33 10.72 -12.86
CA VAL A 680 14.33 10.75 -11.79
C VAL A 680 14.47 9.57 -10.84
N VAL A 681 14.63 9.85 -9.55
CA VAL A 681 14.49 8.89 -8.45
C VAL A 681 13.27 9.28 -7.61
N GLN A 682 12.27 8.42 -7.49
CA GLN A 682 11.05 8.69 -6.73
C GLN A 682 11.02 7.87 -5.44
N LEU A 683 10.77 8.53 -4.31
CA LEU A 683 10.57 7.88 -3.01
C LEU A 683 9.08 7.61 -2.77
N ASN A 684 8.73 6.35 -2.50
CA ASN A 684 7.37 5.88 -2.21
C ASN A 684 7.34 5.24 -0.82
N SER A 685 6.46 5.67 0.08
CA SER A 685 6.35 5.04 1.41
C SER A 685 5.32 3.90 1.41
N PHE A 686 5.70 2.73 1.95
CA PHE A 686 4.74 1.68 2.29
C PHE A 686 3.59 2.28 3.13
N GLY A 687 2.35 1.86 2.87
CA GLY A 687 1.17 2.41 3.54
C GLY A 687 0.75 3.82 3.11
N CYS A 688 1.46 4.46 2.17
CA CYS A 688 1.07 5.78 1.67
C CYS A 688 -0.12 5.68 0.70
N GLY A 689 -1.30 6.07 1.16
CA GLY A 689 -2.55 5.95 0.41
C GLY A 689 -2.55 6.53 -1.01
N PRO A 690 -2.03 7.75 -1.25
CA PRO A 690 -2.03 8.37 -2.60
C PRO A 690 -1.01 7.78 -3.58
N ASP A 691 0.11 7.21 -3.10
CA ASP A 691 1.26 6.86 -3.95
C ASP A 691 0.94 5.89 -5.11
N PRO A 692 0.02 4.90 -4.98
CA PRO A 692 -0.41 4.04 -6.09
C PRO A 692 -0.97 4.76 -7.32
N PHE A 693 -1.55 5.95 -7.16
CA PHE A 693 -2.06 6.79 -8.26
C PHE A 693 -0.95 7.57 -8.97
N ILE A 694 0.11 7.92 -8.21
CA ILE A 694 1.20 8.78 -8.64
C ILE A 694 2.20 8.01 -9.48
N LEU A 695 2.62 6.82 -9.02
CA LEU A 695 3.65 6.01 -9.67
C LEU A 695 3.35 5.81 -11.15
N ASP A 696 2.09 5.48 -11.44
CA ASP A 696 1.63 5.17 -12.80
C ASP A 696 1.35 6.44 -13.62
N GLU A 697 1.23 7.62 -13.01
CA GLU A 697 1.18 8.90 -13.72
C GLU A 697 2.57 9.48 -13.98
N VAL A 698 3.48 9.47 -13.00
CA VAL A 698 4.86 9.94 -13.15
C VAL A 698 5.61 9.09 -14.17
N ALA A 699 5.44 7.76 -14.13
CA ALA A 699 5.96 6.88 -15.17
C ALA A 699 5.32 7.15 -16.55
N ALA A 700 4.01 7.42 -16.62
CA ALA A 700 3.35 7.74 -17.88
C ALA A 700 3.77 9.10 -18.46
N ILE A 701 4.03 10.11 -17.61
CA ILE A 701 4.54 11.44 -18.02
C ILE A 701 5.97 11.32 -18.54
N LEU A 702 6.88 10.68 -17.78
CA LEU A 702 8.27 10.50 -18.20
C LEU A 702 8.38 9.63 -19.46
N GLY A 703 7.52 8.61 -19.57
CA GLY A 703 7.42 7.76 -20.76
C GLY A 703 7.00 8.49 -22.03
N GLN A 704 6.37 9.67 -21.94
CA GLN A 704 6.13 10.54 -23.10
C GLN A 704 7.43 11.07 -23.72
N TYR A 705 8.51 11.16 -22.94
CA TYR A 705 9.81 11.68 -23.33
C TYR A 705 10.89 10.58 -23.41
N GLY A 706 10.50 9.30 -23.39
CA GLY A 706 11.42 8.17 -23.43
C GLY A 706 12.18 7.89 -22.12
N LYS A 707 11.79 8.51 -21.00
CA LYS A 707 12.40 8.32 -19.67
C LYS A 707 11.53 7.45 -18.76
N SER A 708 12.11 6.94 -17.67
CA SER A 708 11.43 6.09 -16.68
C SER A 708 11.93 6.39 -15.25
N PRO A 709 11.05 6.53 -14.25
CA PRO A 709 11.46 6.87 -12.89
C PRO A 709 12.01 5.66 -12.13
N THR A 710 13.17 5.82 -11.47
CA THR A 710 13.69 4.84 -10.51
C THR A 710 12.95 4.98 -9.18
N VAL A 711 11.88 4.21 -9.03
CA VAL A 711 11.07 4.15 -7.80
C VAL A 711 11.82 3.34 -6.73
N ILE A 712 12.14 3.98 -5.60
CA ILE A 712 12.61 3.30 -4.39
C ILE A 712 11.46 3.27 -3.37
N ARG A 713 11.18 2.08 -2.82
CA ARG A 713 10.19 1.89 -1.76
C ARG A 713 10.84 2.04 -0.38
N ILE A 714 10.22 2.86 0.45
CA ILE A 714 10.59 3.16 1.83
C ILE A 714 9.63 2.43 2.77
N ASP A 715 10.18 1.76 3.77
CA ASP A 715 9.46 1.12 4.87
C ASP A 715 10.26 1.28 6.18
N GLU A 716 9.74 0.87 7.33
CA GLU A 716 10.51 0.84 8.59
C GLU A 716 11.69 -0.16 8.59
N ILE A 717 11.69 -1.13 7.67
CA ILE A 717 12.77 -2.10 7.52
C ILE A 717 13.84 -1.56 6.53
N GLU A 718 15.04 -1.34 7.04
CA GLU A 718 16.16 -0.74 6.29
C GLU A 718 16.83 -1.74 5.32
N SER A 719 16.56 -1.65 4.01
CA SER A 719 17.21 -2.48 2.96
C SER A 719 18.24 -1.68 2.13
N VAL A 720 19.31 -1.21 2.80
CA VAL A 720 20.31 -0.31 2.20
C VAL A 720 21.09 -0.97 1.05
N GLY A 721 21.44 -2.26 1.16
CA GLY A 721 22.22 -2.97 0.15
C GLY A 721 21.48 -3.13 -1.18
N SER A 722 20.20 -3.52 -1.11
CA SER A 722 19.32 -3.69 -2.27
C SER A 722 19.10 -2.34 -2.98
N THR A 723 18.83 -1.29 -2.19
CA THR A 723 18.74 0.09 -2.67
C THR A 723 20.02 0.58 -3.38
N LYS A 724 21.22 0.28 -2.83
CA LYS A 724 22.51 0.59 -3.48
C LYS A 724 22.64 -0.11 -4.84
N LEU A 725 22.29 -1.40 -4.92
CA LEU A 725 22.36 -2.17 -6.16
C LEU A 725 21.41 -1.62 -7.24
N ARG A 726 20.18 -1.27 -6.87
CA ARG A 726 19.20 -0.67 -7.81
C ARG A 726 19.65 0.70 -8.34
N LEU A 727 20.17 1.56 -7.46
CA LEU A 727 20.72 2.88 -7.86
C LEU A 727 21.92 2.71 -8.80
N ARG A 728 22.90 1.87 -8.45
CA ARG A 728 24.05 1.56 -9.33
C ARG A 728 23.63 0.99 -10.68
N SER A 729 22.68 0.05 -10.69
CA SER A 729 22.14 -0.54 -11.94
C SER A 729 21.53 0.53 -12.86
N THR A 730 20.79 1.49 -12.29
CA THR A 730 20.23 2.62 -13.03
C THR A 730 21.34 3.50 -13.59
N PHE A 731 22.31 3.91 -12.76
CA PHE A 731 23.35 4.86 -13.15
C PHE A 731 24.34 4.29 -14.17
N GLU A 732 24.69 3.01 -14.11
CA GLU A 732 25.48 2.37 -15.17
C GLU A 732 24.68 2.21 -16.48
N SER A 733 23.37 1.96 -16.41
CA SER A 733 22.51 1.91 -17.60
C SER A 733 22.39 3.28 -18.28
N ILE A 734 22.36 4.38 -17.51
CA ILE A 734 22.37 5.75 -18.04
C ILE A 734 23.68 6.04 -18.77
N LYS A 735 24.84 5.67 -18.18
CA LYS A 735 26.16 5.84 -18.83
C LYS A 735 26.26 5.09 -20.17
N GLN A 736 25.70 3.88 -20.25
CA GLN A 736 25.72 3.09 -21.50
C GLN A 736 24.71 3.56 -22.56
N ALA A 737 23.67 4.31 -22.17
CA ALA A 737 22.58 4.69 -23.07
C ALA A 737 22.93 5.80 -24.08
N GLY A 738 23.95 6.62 -23.79
CA GLY A 738 24.37 7.75 -24.63
C GLY A 738 23.29 8.84 -24.80
N SER A 739 23.52 9.77 -25.73
CA SER A 739 22.54 10.78 -26.12
C SER A 739 21.45 10.16 -26.99
N ARG A 740 20.33 9.74 -26.38
CA ARG A 740 19.16 9.22 -27.11
C ARG A 740 18.40 10.35 -27.82
N GLU A 741 17.89 10.06 -29.02
CA GLU A 741 17.01 10.98 -29.76
C GLU A 741 15.62 11.05 -29.09
N LYS A 742 15.17 12.26 -28.74
CA LYS A 742 13.93 12.49 -27.97
C LYS A 742 12.67 12.40 -28.84
N VAL A 743 12.13 11.19 -29.02
CA VAL A 743 10.82 10.99 -29.66
C VAL A 743 9.70 11.23 -28.64
N PHE A 744 8.97 12.34 -28.75
CA PHE A 744 7.80 12.61 -27.91
C PHE A 744 6.60 11.73 -28.31
N LYS A 745 6.07 10.93 -27.38
CA LYS A 745 4.86 10.13 -27.59
C LYS A 745 3.67 10.71 -26.82
N ALA A 746 2.65 11.15 -27.55
CA ALA A 746 1.38 11.59 -26.96
C ALA A 746 0.65 10.39 -26.30
N ARG A 747 0.00 10.63 -25.15
CA ARG A 747 -0.81 9.62 -24.46
C ARG A 747 -2.22 9.55 -25.05
N LYS A 748 -2.75 8.34 -25.25
CA LYS A 748 -4.18 8.11 -25.49
C LYS A 748 -5.01 8.71 -24.36
N ARG A 749 -6.20 9.21 -24.69
CA ARG A 749 -7.15 9.85 -23.78
C ARG A 749 -8.52 9.19 -23.93
N ASN A 750 -9.29 9.15 -22.85
CA ASN A 750 -10.70 8.77 -22.91
C ASN A 750 -11.49 9.93 -23.55
N ARG A 751 -12.42 9.62 -24.46
CA ARG A 751 -13.28 10.60 -25.10
C ARG A 751 -14.16 11.31 -24.07
N ALA A 752 -14.18 12.65 -24.09
CA ALA A 752 -15.07 13.45 -23.26
C ALA A 752 -16.53 13.32 -23.74
N TYR A 753 -17.48 13.36 -22.81
CA TYR A 753 -18.92 13.20 -23.09
C TYR A 753 -19.50 14.50 -23.67
N GLN A 754 -19.92 14.47 -24.94
CA GLN A 754 -20.44 15.62 -25.70
C GLN A 754 -21.96 15.67 -25.70
N LYS A 755 -22.56 16.76 -26.19
CA LYS A 755 -24.04 16.93 -26.18
C LYS A 755 -24.73 15.89 -27.07
N GLU A 756 -24.05 15.47 -28.14
CA GLU A 756 -24.44 14.36 -29.01
C GLU A 756 -24.51 13.01 -28.29
N ASP A 757 -23.88 12.84 -27.12
CA ASP A 757 -23.88 11.58 -26.38
C ASP A 757 -25.09 11.43 -25.42
N GLN A 758 -25.97 12.43 -25.31
CA GLN A 758 -27.10 12.42 -24.37
C GLN A 758 -28.08 11.25 -24.57
N HIS A 759 -28.13 10.65 -25.77
CA HIS A 759 -28.96 9.47 -26.04
C HIS A 759 -28.28 8.12 -25.71
N ARG A 760 -27.01 8.12 -25.32
CA ARG A 760 -26.28 6.88 -24.98
C ARG A 760 -26.81 6.27 -23.69
N ARG A 761 -26.85 4.94 -23.63
CA ARG A 761 -27.12 4.20 -22.39
C ARG A 761 -25.96 4.37 -21.41
N LEU A 762 -26.26 4.85 -20.22
CA LEU A 762 -25.33 4.90 -19.09
C LEU A 762 -25.32 3.53 -18.38
N ILE A 763 -24.16 2.87 -18.34
CA ILE A 763 -23.91 1.74 -17.45
C ILE A 763 -23.24 2.23 -16.16
N VAL A 764 -23.74 1.79 -15.00
CA VAL A 764 -23.15 2.11 -13.68
C VAL A 764 -22.89 0.83 -12.86
N PRO A 765 -21.86 0.78 -12.01
CA PRO A 765 -21.65 -0.38 -11.11
C PRO A 765 -22.81 -0.54 -10.12
N ASP A 766 -23.13 -1.77 -9.71
CA ASP A 766 -24.03 -1.97 -8.56
C ASP A 766 -23.38 -1.52 -7.24
N PHE A 767 -24.20 -0.90 -6.41
CA PHE A 767 -23.88 -0.51 -5.04
C PHE A 767 -24.52 -1.51 -4.06
N SER A 768 -25.85 -1.57 -4.01
CA SER A 768 -26.62 -2.61 -3.31
C SER A 768 -28.10 -2.54 -3.69
N MET A 769 -28.88 -3.56 -3.33
CA MET A 769 -30.35 -3.59 -3.50
C MET A 769 -31.06 -2.34 -2.96
N PHE A 770 -30.56 -1.71 -1.90
CA PHE A 770 -31.16 -0.50 -1.30
C PHE A 770 -30.50 0.80 -1.79
N CYS A 771 -29.20 0.78 -2.12
CA CYS A 771 -28.43 1.97 -2.47
C CYS A 771 -28.46 2.32 -3.97
N SER A 772 -28.64 1.33 -4.87
CA SER A 772 -28.70 1.54 -6.32
C SER A 772 -30.01 2.21 -6.80
N PRO A 773 -31.22 1.84 -6.33
CA PRO A 773 -32.48 2.49 -6.73
C PRO A 773 -32.57 4.01 -6.52
N PRO A 774 -32.22 4.59 -5.34
CA PRO A 774 -32.38 6.02 -5.09
C PRO A 774 -31.35 6.89 -5.83
N ILE A 775 -30.38 6.30 -6.52
CA ILE A 775 -29.46 6.98 -7.44
C ILE A 775 -30.00 6.89 -8.87
N VAL A 776 -30.39 5.70 -9.32
CA VAL A 776 -30.66 5.44 -10.74
C VAL A 776 -32.06 5.86 -11.18
N ARG A 777 -33.12 5.60 -10.41
CA ARG A 777 -34.49 6.03 -10.80
C ARG A 777 -34.62 7.55 -10.97
N PRO A 778 -34.02 8.41 -10.11
CA PRO A 778 -33.99 9.85 -10.33
C PRO A 778 -33.31 10.31 -11.63
N PHE A 779 -32.37 9.54 -12.21
CA PHE A 779 -31.78 9.82 -13.52
C PHE A 779 -32.75 9.47 -14.67
N MET A 780 -33.44 8.34 -14.59
CA MET A 780 -34.51 7.97 -15.54
C MET A 780 -35.61 9.04 -15.55
N ASP A 781 -35.97 9.54 -14.37
CA ASP A 781 -36.95 10.61 -14.15
C ASP A 781 -36.52 12.00 -14.67
N VAL A 782 -35.27 12.19 -15.09
CA VAL A 782 -34.79 13.40 -15.79
C VAL A 782 -34.33 13.13 -17.23
N GLY A 783 -34.68 11.95 -17.79
CA GLY A 783 -34.60 11.66 -19.22
C GLY A 783 -33.39 10.83 -19.70
N TYR A 784 -32.57 10.29 -18.79
CA TYR A 784 -31.41 9.46 -19.16
C TYR A 784 -31.76 7.97 -19.20
N ASP A 785 -31.34 7.25 -20.24
CA ASP A 785 -31.30 5.79 -20.25
C ASP A 785 -30.12 5.32 -19.39
N ILE A 786 -30.41 4.74 -18.23
CA ILE A 786 -29.42 4.33 -17.23
C ILE A 786 -29.77 2.96 -16.66
N VAL A 787 -28.77 2.09 -16.57
CA VAL A 787 -28.87 0.75 -15.97
C VAL A 787 -27.69 0.49 -15.05
N TRP A 788 -27.93 -0.14 -13.90
CA TRP A 788 -26.85 -0.71 -13.10
C TRP A 788 -26.46 -2.11 -13.62
N LEU A 789 -25.19 -2.46 -13.46
CA LEU A 789 -24.66 -3.77 -13.82
C LEU A 789 -25.14 -4.86 -12.84
N PRO A 790 -25.15 -6.15 -13.23
CA PRO A 790 -25.37 -7.24 -12.29
C PRO A 790 -24.36 -7.20 -11.13
N PRO A 791 -24.67 -7.77 -9.95
CA PRO A 791 -23.75 -7.79 -8.81
C PRO A 791 -22.35 -8.29 -9.18
N ALA A 792 -21.33 -7.59 -8.69
CA ALA A 792 -19.93 -7.89 -8.99
C ALA A 792 -19.53 -9.29 -8.52
N ASN A 793 -18.54 -9.88 -9.21
CA ASN A 793 -18.07 -11.25 -8.98
C ASN A 793 -16.53 -11.30 -8.95
N ARG A 794 -15.96 -12.49 -8.70
CA ARG A 794 -14.49 -12.68 -8.66
C ARG A 794 -13.80 -12.39 -10.01
N GLU A 795 -14.53 -12.53 -11.11
CA GLU A 795 -14.09 -12.09 -12.43
C GLU A 795 -13.93 -10.56 -12.50
N SER A 796 -14.88 -9.77 -11.97
CA SER A 796 -14.72 -8.31 -11.84
C SER A 796 -13.43 -7.95 -11.11
N VAL A 797 -13.12 -8.66 -10.02
CA VAL A 797 -11.87 -8.45 -9.26
C VAL A 797 -10.63 -8.79 -10.09
N ASN A 798 -10.65 -9.90 -10.83
CA ASN A 798 -9.53 -10.33 -11.68
C ASN A 798 -9.30 -9.35 -12.85
N VAL A 799 -10.36 -8.88 -13.51
CA VAL A 799 -10.29 -7.84 -14.56
C VAL A 799 -9.77 -6.53 -13.98
N GLY A 800 -10.26 -6.12 -12.81
CA GLY A 800 -9.77 -4.93 -12.10
C GLY A 800 -8.28 -4.99 -11.81
N LEU A 801 -7.79 -6.13 -11.29
CA LEU A 801 -6.37 -6.37 -11.00
C LEU A 801 -5.48 -6.49 -12.26
N LYS A 802 -6.07 -6.70 -13.45
CA LYS A 802 -5.33 -6.66 -14.72
C LYS A 802 -5.00 -5.23 -15.15
N TYR A 803 -5.88 -4.26 -14.90
CA TYR A 803 -5.75 -2.88 -15.41
C TYR A 803 -5.44 -1.84 -14.33
N LEU A 804 -5.55 -2.17 -13.04
CA LEU A 804 -5.25 -1.28 -11.92
C LEU A 804 -4.14 -1.82 -11.00
N ASN A 805 -3.39 -0.88 -10.42
CA ASN A 805 -2.38 -1.15 -9.39
C ASN A 805 -3.04 -1.77 -8.14
N ASN A 806 -2.55 -2.93 -7.67
CA ASN A 806 -3.15 -3.70 -6.57
C ASN A 806 -3.05 -3.06 -5.17
N GLU A 807 -2.52 -1.84 -5.07
CA GLU A 807 -2.46 -1.01 -3.87
C GLU A 807 -3.54 0.10 -3.81
N VAL A 808 -4.37 0.23 -4.86
CA VAL A 808 -5.58 1.08 -4.84
C VAL A 808 -6.64 0.50 -3.89
N CYS A 809 -7.68 1.27 -3.57
CA CYS A 809 -8.80 0.77 -2.77
C CYS A 809 -9.50 -0.42 -3.45
N TYR A 810 -9.89 -1.42 -2.67
CA TYR A 810 -10.63 -2.59 -3.17
C TYR A 810 -11.93 -2.22 -3.93
N PRO A 811 -12.78 -1.27 -3.46
CA PRO A 811 -13.91 -0.74 -4.25
C PRO A 811 -13.56 -0.24 -5.66
N ALA A 812 -12.40 0.40 -5.86
CA ALA A 812 -11.98 0.83 -7.20
C ALA A 812 -11.61 -0.35 -8.10
N THR A 813 -11.01 -1.40 -7.51
CA THR A 813 -10.67 -2.65 -8.21
C THR A 813 -11.95 -3.37 -8.66
N ILE A 814 -12.93 -3.50 -7.77
CA ILE A 814 -14.23 -4.11 -8.07
C ILE A 814 -14.93 -3.31 -9.18
N THR A 815 -15.17 -2.01 -8.97
CA THR A 815 -16.01 -1.21 -9.86
C THR A 815 -15.41 -0.99 -11.25
N ALA A 816 -14.10 -0.69 -11.36
CA ALA A 816 -13.45 -0.55 -12.66
C ALA A 816 -13.39 -1.88 -13.42
N GLY A 817 -13.13 -2.99 -12.72
CA GLY A 817 -13.11 -4.31 -13.32
C GLY A 817 -14.48 -4.80 -13.77
N ASP A 818 -15.54 -4.48 -13.02
CA ASP A 818 -16.92 -4.81 -13.38
C ASP A 818 -17.40 -4.04 -14.63
N LEU A 819 -17.06 -2.74 -14.72
CA LEU A 819 -17.30 -1.91 -15.90
C LEU A 819 -16.55 -2.45 -17.14
N ILE A 820 -15.27 -2.81 -17.02
CA ILE A 820 -14.49 -3.36 -18.15
C ILE A 820 -15.01 -4.73 -18.57
N LYS A 821 -15.36 -5.61 -17.62
CA LYS A 821 -16.03 -6.89 -17.86
C LYS A 821 -17.35 -6.69 -18.62
N ALA A 822 -18.14 -5.68 -18.26
CA ALA A 822 -19.38 -5.35 -18.98
C ALA A 822 -19.11 -4.95 -20.45
N LEU A 823 -18.14 -4.07 -20.72
CA LEU A 823 -17.76 -3.71 -22.09
C LEU A 823 -17.21 -4.92 -22.88
N GLN A 824 -16.45 -5.80 -22.23
CA GLN A 824 -15.91 -7.02 -22.84
C GLN A 824 -16.96 -8.11 -23.10
N SER A 825 -18.13 -8.04 -22.46
CA SER A 825 -19.17 -9.09 -22.53
C SER A 825 -19.94 -9.18 -23.86
N GLY A 826 -19.78 -8.20 -24.76
CA GLY A 826 -20.53 -8.12 -26.02
C GLY A 826 -22.03 -7.79 -25.87
N LYS A 827 -22.53 -7.60 -24.63
CA LYS A 827 -23.96 -7.30 -24.35
C LYS A 827 -24.35 -5.84 -24.57
N TYR A 828 -23.37 -4.96 -24.79
CA TYR A 828 -23.56 -3.52 -24.90
C TYR A 828 -22.95 -3.02 -26.20
N ASP A 829 -23.70 -2.21 -26.95
CA ASP A 829 -23.18 -1.51 -28.13
C ASP A 829 -22.26 -0.37 -27.68
N LEU A 830 -20.95 -0.54 -27.93
CA LEU A 830 -19.91 0.41 -27.54
C LEU A 830 -20.09 1.80 -28.17
N ALA A 831 -20.71 1.90 -29.35
CA ALA A 831 -20.98 3.18 -30.00
C ALA A 831 -22.09 3.96 -29.29
N ASN A 832 -23.07 3.26 -28.72
CA ASN A 832 -24.24 3.84 -28.03
C ASN A 832 -24.21 3.67 -26.50
N THR A 833 -23.06 3.27 -25.93
CA THR A 833 -22.85 3.11 -24.48
C THR A 833 -21.91 4.18 -23.93
N ALA A 834 -22.13 4.57 -22.67
CA ALA A 834 -21.26 5.40 -21.86
C ALA A 834 -21.23 4.90 -20.41
N ILE A 835 -20.18 5.23 -19.66
CA ILE A 835 -20.00 4.81 -18.27
C ILE A 835 -20.40 5.95 -17.34
N GLY A 836 -21.28 5.69 -16.37
CA GLY A 836 -21.56 6.60 -15.27
C GLY A 836 -20.90 6.15 -13.96
N PHE A 837 -20.42 7.11 -13.16
CA PHE A 837 -19.81 6.83 -11.85
C PHE A 837 -20.10 7.92 -10.80
N SER A 838 -20.29 7.52 -9.54
CA SER A 838 -20.44 8.46 -8.42
C SER A 838 -19.06 8.91 -7.89
N GLN A 839 -18.74 10.19 -8.00
CA GLN A 839 -17.46 10.77 -7.56
C GLN A 839 -17.63 11.51 -6.24
N THR A 840 -16.94 11.06 -5.19
CA THR A 840 -16.85 11.77 -3.91
C THR A 840 -15.95 13.00 -4.02
N GLY A 841 -16.22 14.04 -3.24
CA GLY A 841 -15.25 15.11 -2.97
C GLY A 841 -14.28 14.78 -1.82
N GLY A 842 -13.39 15.73 -1.51
CA GLY A 842 -12.53 15.69 -0.33
C GLY A 842 -11.28 14.82 -0.46
N GLN A 843 -10.42 14.85 0.57
CA GLN A 843 -9.03 14.34 0.60
C GLN A 843 -8.87 12.80 0.41
N CYS A 844 -9.94 12.09 0.07
CA CYS A 844 -10.02 10.63 -0.04
C CYS A 844 -9.45 10.09 -1.36
N ARG A 845 -9.14 8.79 -1.37
CA ARG A 845 -8.77 8.04 -2.58
C ARG A 845 -9.96 7.82 -3.53
N ALA A 846 -11.18 7.78 -2.98
CA ALA A 846 -12.44 7.61 -3.71
C ALA A 846 -12.67 8.70 -4.77
N SER A 847 -12.28 9.93 -4.43
CA SER A 847 -12.39 11.09 -5.30
C SER A 847 -11.63 10.91 -6.63
N SER A 848 -10.55 10.12 -6.61
CA SER A 848 -9.70 9.83 -7.78
C SER A 848 -10.09 8.56 -8.55
N TYR A 849 -11.13 7.80 -8.13
CA TYR A 849 -11.53 6.56 -8.82
C TYR A 849 -11.94 6.81 -10.28
N ALA A 850 -12.58 7.96 -10.58
CA ALA A 850 -12.95 8.32 -11.96
C ALA A 850 -11.74 8.40 -12.91
N SER A 851 -10.61 8.98 -12.46
CA SER A 851 -9.37 9.02 -13.24
C SER A 851 -8.77 7.61 -13.44
N LEU A 852 -8.88 6.72 -12.45
CA LEU A 852 -8.47 5.32 -12.58
C LEU A 852 -9.34 4.57 -13.60
N ILE A 853 -10.66 4.74 -13.54
CA ILE A 853 -11.60 4.11 -14.50
C ILE A 853 -11.27 4.60 -15.92
N LYS A 854 -11.11 5.91 -16.15
CA LYS A 854 -10.68 6.44 -17.46
C LYS A 854 -9.36 5.83 -17.96
N LYS A 855 -8.35 5.69 -17.08
CA LYS A 855 -7.07 5.04 -17.44
C LYS A 855 -7.25 3.56 -17.79
N ALA A 856 -8.03 2.82 -17.00
CA ALA A 856 -8.26 1.40 -17.19
C ALA A 856 -9.08 1.10 -18.46
N VAL A 857 -10.11 1.92 -18.76
CA VAL A 857 -10.90 1.88 -19.99
C VAL A 857 -10.02 2.10 -21.24
N VAL A 858 -9.12 3.10 -21.22
CA VAL A 858 -8.14 3.33 -22.30
C VAL A 858 -7.11 2.18 -22.39
N ALA A 859 -6.64 1.64 -21.27
CA ALA A 859 -5.71 0.51 -21.24
C ALA A 859 -6.35 -0.83 -21.68
N ALA A 860 -7.69 -0.92 -21.65
CA ALA A 860 -8.47 -2.05 -22.14
C ALA A 860 -8.90 -1.91 -23.62
N GLY A 861 -8.57 -0.80 -24.30
CA GLY A 861 -8.89 -0.56 -25.71
C GLY A 861 -10.29 0.02 -25.97
N PHE A 862 -10.91 0.66 -24.97
CA PHE A 862 -12.25 1.25 -25.04
C PHE A 862 -12.22 2.79 -24.95
N GLU A 863 -11.17 3.45 -25.45
CA GLU A 863 -11.00 4.91 -25.31
C GLU A 863 -12.21 5.76 -25.74
N ASP A 864 -12.98 5.33 -26.74
CA ASP A 864 -14.15 6.01 -27.28
C ASP A 864 -15.42 5.93 -26.42
N VAL A 865 -15.47 5.04 -25.41
CA VAL A 865 -16.59 4.93 -24.47
C VAL A 865 -16.43 6.00 -23.39
N PRO A 866 -17.23 7.10 -23.39
CA PRO A 866 -16.99 8.23 -22.50
C PRO A 866 -17.37 7.88 -21.05
N VAL A 867 -16.59 8.40 -20.09
CA VAL A 867 -16.86 8.26 -18.64
C VAL A 867 -17.38 9.58 -18.05
N VAL A 868 -18.64 9.59 -17.61
CA VAL A 868 -19.29 10.70 -16.88
C VAL A 868 -19.29 10.46 -15.37
N THR A 869 -19.27 11.54 -14.59
CA THR A 869 -19.32 11.49 -13.14
C THR A 869 -20.39 12.39 -12.54
N LEU A 870 -21.03 11.92 -11.47
CA LEU A 870 -21.83 12.73 -10.57
C LEU A 870 -20.99 13.12 -9.35
N SER A 871 -20.68 14.40 -9.19
CA SER A 871 -19.90 14.95 -8.07
C SER A 871 -20.80 15.35 -6.90
N THR A 872 -20.48 14.93 -5.68
CA THR A 872 -21.22 15.33 -4.47
C THR A 872 -21.07 16.81 -4.10
N ASN A 873 -20.00 17.47 -4.58
CA ASN A 873 -19.58 18.80 -4.11
C ASN A 873 -19.92 19.91 -5.13
N PHE A 874 -20.79 19.64 -6.11
CA PHE A 874 -21.23 20.54 -7.21
C PHE A 874 -20.13 21.08 -8.15
N GLN A 875 -18.85 21.03 -7.78
CA GLN A 875 -17.72 21.25 -8.69
C GLN A 875 -17.64 20.12 -9.72
N THR A 876 -17.55 20.49 -11.00
CA THR A 876 -17.45 19.56 -12.14
C THR A 876 -16.01 19.06 -12.28
N LEU A 877 -15.63 18.06 -11.46
CA LEU A 877 -14.29 17.45 -11.42
C LEU A 877 -13.94 16.59 -12.66
N ASN A 878 -14.73 16.65 -13.73
CA ASN A 878 -14.61 15.82 -14.93
C ASN A 878 -15.04 16.60 -16.18
N GLU A 879 -14.34 16.39 -17.31
CA GLU A 879 -14.67 17.02 -18.59
C GLU A 879 -15.84 16.27 -19.26
N GLN A 880 -17.04 16.86 -19.21
CA GLN A 880 -18.31 16.25 -19.64
C GLN A 880 -19.37 17.27 -20.14
N PRO A 881 -19.06 18.12 -21.14
CA PRO A 881 -19.95 19.20 -21.61
C PRO A 881 -21.34 18.76 -22.11
N GLY A 882 -21.55 17.46 -22.37
CA GLY A 882 -22.87 16.90 -22.68
C GLY A 882 -23.74 16.54 -21.49
N PHE A 883 -23.19 16.39 -20.28
CA PHE A 883 -23.89 15.80 -19.13
C PHE A 883 -24.70 16.86 -18.36
N GLU A 884 -25.69 17.44 -19.04
CA GLU A 884 -26.58 18.48 -18.52
C GLU A 884 -27.94 17.88 -18.09
N PHE A 885 -28.41 18.26 -16.91
CA PHE A 885 -29.74 17.92 -16.38
C PHE A 885 -30.13 18.90 -15.26
N ASN A 886 -31.40 18.89 -14.85
CA ASN A 886 -31.84 19.72 -13.72
C ASN A 886 -31.38 19.12 -12.38
N THR A 887 -30.17 19.49 -11.95
CA THR A 887 -29.53 19.00 -10.72
C THR A 887 -30.39 19.23 -9.48
N LYS A 888 -31.19 20.31 -9.43
CA LYS A 888 -32.06 20.60 -8.28
C LYS A 888 -33.22 19.59 -8.19
N VAL A 889 -33.85 19.27 -9.32
CA VAL A 889 -34.91 18.24 -9.40
C VAL A 889 -34.35 16.85 -9.12
N TYR A 890 -33.19 16.51 -9.71
CA TYR A 890 -32.50 15.25 -9.43
C TYR A 890 -32.16 15.10 -7.95
N MET A 891 -31.49 16.10 -7.33
CA MET A 891 -31.08 16.00 -5.92
C MET A 891 -32.28 15.95 -4.97
N TYR A 892 -33.36 16.67 -5.26
CA TYR A 892 -34.62 16.53 -4.52
C TYR A 892 -35.17 15.10 -4.62
N LYS A 893 -35.28 14.56 -5.85
CA LYS A 893 -35.77 13.19 -6.10
C LYS A 893 -34.89 12.12 -5.45
N ALA A 894 -33.57 12.24 -5.54
CA ALA A 894 -32.62 11.32 -4.90
C ALA A 894 -32.79 11.34 -3.37
N VAL A 895 -32.76 12.51 -2.73
CA VAL A 895 -32.88 12.63 -1.26
C VAL A 895 -34.22 12.08 -0.73
N ILE A 896 -35.35 12.33 -1.41
CA ILE A 896 -36.62 11.76 -0.96
C ILE A 896 -36.70 10.24 -1.17
N SER A 897 -35.99 9.72 -2.17
CA SER A 897 -35.93 8.29 -2.48
C SER A 897 -35.00 7.52 -1.53
N MET A 898 -33.90 8.15 -1.10
CA MET A 898 -33.03 7.62 -0.04
C MET A 898 -33.85 7.34 1.22
N MET A 899 -34.63 8.31 1.72
CA MET A 899 -35.47 8.08 2.91
C MET A 899 -36.50 6.95 2.75
N PHE A 900 -37.05 6.75 1.54
CA PHE A 900 -37.97 5.64 1.26
C PHE A 900 -37.25 4.28 1.26
N THR A 901 -36.09 4.20 0.63
CA THR A 901 -35.30 2.97 0.51
C THR A 901 -34.56 2.60 1.79
N ASP A 902 -34.10 3.59 2.56
CA ASP A 902 -33.58 3.43 3.93
C ASP A 902 -34.65 2.87 4.87
N ALA A 903 -35.89 3.37 4.80
CA ALA A 903 -36.99 2.84 5.60
C ALA A 903 -37.36 1.37 5.24
N ILE A 904 -37.26 0.98 3.97
CA ILE A 904 -37.42 -0.42 3.54
C ILE A 904 -36.25 -1.28 4.04
N SER A 905 -35.01 -0.76 4.00
CA SER A 905 -33.81 -1.41 4.55
C SER A 905 -33.97 -1.71 6.05
N ASP A 906 -34.42 -0.72 6.84
CA ASP A 906 -34.71 -0.89 8.29
C ASP A 906 -35.72 -2.01 8.56
N MET A 907 -36.82 -2.05 7.79
CA MET A 907 -37.85 -3.09 7.93
C MET A 907 -37.34 -4.47 7.49
N TYR A 908 -36.51 -4.53 6.44
CA TYR A 908 -35.90 -5.76 5.95
C TYR A 908 -34.97 -6.39 6.99
N TYR A 909 -33.91 -5.68 7.43
CA TYR A 909 -32.91 -6.26 8.35
C TYR A 909 -33.51 -6.64 9.71
N SER A 910 -34.52 -5.91 10.19
CA SER A 910 -35.21 -6.24 11.44
C SER A 910 -36.26 -7.36 11.32
N THR A 911 -36.74 -7.70 10.11
CA THR A 911 -37.74 -8.78 9.90
C THR A 911 -37.15 -10.08 9.37
N VAL A 912 -36.18 -10.05 8.45
CA VAL A 912 -35.71 -11.25 7.71
C VAL A 912 -35.10 -12.33 8.62
N ILE A 913 -34.45 -11.91 9.71
CA ILE A 913 -33.94 -12.83 10.73
C ILE A 913 -35.06 -13.53 11.52
N ARG A 914 -36.26 -12.94 11.56
CA ARG A 914 -37.43 -13.38 12.34
C ARG A 914 -38.46 -14.16 11.54
N GLU A 915 -38.52 -13.99 10.22
CA GLU A 915 -39.52 -14.62 9.35
C GLU A 915 -39.57 -16.15 9.54
N ILE A 916 -40.79 -16.69 9.64
CA ILE A 916 -41.06 -18.12 9.69
C ILE A 916 -40.94 -18.71 8.27
N HIS A 917 -41.57 -18.06 7.29
CA HIS A 917 -41.50 -18.43 5.87
C HIS A 917 -40.29 -17.77 5.23
N LYS A 918 -39.25 -18.56 4.96
CA LYS A 918 -37.95 -18.05 4.49
C LYS A 918 -38.04 -17.41 3.10
N GLY A 919 -37.48 -16.22 2.96
CA GLY A 919 -37.52 -15.40 1.74
C GLY A 919 -38.76 -14.50 1.61
N GLU A 920 -39.73 -14.55 2.53
CA GLU A 920 -40.91 -13.67 2.46
C GLU A 920 -40.54 -12.19 2.61
N THR A 921 -39.65 -11.86 3.55
CA THR A 921 -39.20 -10.48 3.79
C THR A 921 -38.47 -9.91 2.57
N GLN A 922 -37.65 -10.73 1.91
CA GLN A 922 -36.96 -10.36 0.68
C GLN A 922 -37.97 -10.08 -0.44
N ARG A 923 -38.93 -10.99 -0.66
CA ARG A 923 -40.01 -10.83 -1.67
C ARG A 923 -40.82 -9.54 -1.47
N VAL A 924 -41.11 -9.16 -0.23
CA VAL A 924 -41.83 -7.91 0.10
C VAL A 924 -40.97 -6.67 -0.20
N ALA A 925 -39.70 -6.67 0.19
CA ALA A 925 -38.76 -5.58 -0.10
C ALA A 925 -38.53 -5.40 -1.61
N GLU A 926 -38.18 -6.49 -2.32
CA GLU A 926 -37.95 -6.50 -3.76
C GLU A 926 -39.15 -6.02 -4.56
N ARG A 927 -40.38 -6.34 -4.14
CA ARG A 927 -41.60 -5.83 -4.79
C ARG A 927 -41.66 -4.31 -4.74
N TYR A 928 -41.49 -3.68 -3.56
CA TYR A 928 -41.55 -2.21 -3.46
C TYR A 928 -40.42 -1.52 -4.22
N LEU A 929 -39.20 -2.08 -4.17
CA LEU A 929 -38.05 -1.55 -4.90
C LEU A 929 -38.24 -1.68 -6.43
N ARG A 930 -38.75 -2.81 -6.91
CA ARG A 930 -39.10 -3.03 -8.32
C ARG A 930 -40.23 -2.12 -8.78
N ASP A 931 -41.31 -2.00 -8.02
CA ASP A 931 -42.47 -1.16 -8.38
C ASP A 931 -42.11 0.33 -8.39
N TYR A 932 -41.14 0.76 -7.58
CA TYR A 932 -40.51 2.08 -7.66
C TYR A 932 -39.61 2.22 -8.91
N MET A 933 -38.72 1.26 -9.19
CA MET A 933 -37.86 1.29 -10.38
C MET A 933 -38.65 1.29 -11.70
N GLU A 934 -39.72 0.49 -11.79
CA GLU A 934 -40.64 0.44 -12.92
C GLU A 934 -41.52 1.70 -13.02
N GLY A 935 -41.53 2.57 -12.00
CA GLY A 935 -42.24 3.85 -11.99
C GLY A 935 -43.72 3.75 -11.61
N LYS A 936 -44.18 2.60 -11.10
CA LYS A 936 -45.53 2.43 -10.53
C LYS A 936 -45.70 3.23 -9.24
N ILE A 937 -44.60 3.46 -8.53
CA ILE A 937 -44.51 4.41 -7.42
C ILE A 937 -43.74 5.64 -7.95
N PRO A 938 -44.41 6.75 -8.29
CA PRO A 938 -43.75 7.97 -8.75
C PRO A 938 -42.75 8.52 -7.74
N THR A 939 -41.66 9.13 -8.22
CA THR A 939 -40.64 9.79 -7.39
C THR A 939 -41.13 11.15 -6.87
N GLU A 940 -42.24 11.14 -6.14
CA GLU A 940 -42.90 12.28 -5.53
C GLU A 940 -43.12 12.03 -4.04
N LYS A 941 -42.90 13.06 -3.22
CA LYS A 941 -43.03 12.99 -1.75
C LYS A 941 -44.32 12.29 -1.30
N LYS A 942 -45.47 12.64 -1.87
CA LYS A 942 -46.77 12.08 -1.48
C LYS A 942 -46.91 10.60 -1.87
N ALA A 943 -46.43 10.21 -3.04
CA ALA A 943 -46.48 8.83 -3.53
C ALA A 943 -45.55 7.92 -2.71
N LEU A 944 -44.32 8.37 -2.41
CA LEU A 944 -43.36 7.63 -1.59
C LEU A 944 -43.86 7.46 -0.14
N LEU A 945 -44.50 8.47 0.46
CA LEU A 945 -45.12 8.34 1.79
C LEU A 945 -46.29 7.33 1.78
N ALA A 946 -47.19 7.40 0.81
CA ALA A 946 -48.31 6.45 0.70
C ALA A 946 -47.84 5.01 0.43
N ALA A 947 -46.80 4.83 -0.39
CA ALA A 947 -46.15 3.53 -0.60
C ALA A 947 -45.47 3.02 0.68
N LEU A 948 -44.90 3.90 1.50
CA LEU A 948 -44.31 3.55 2.79
C LEU A 948 -45.37 3.13 3.82
N GLU A 949 -46.54 3.78 3.84
CA GLU A 949 -47.68 3.35 4.68
C GLU A 949 -48.12 1.92 4.32
N CYS A 950 -48.21 1.61 3.02
CA CYS A 950 -48.48 0.26 2.54
C CYS A 950 -47.36 -0.72 2.92
N ALA A 951 -46.09 -0.32 2.79
CA ALA A 951 -44.95 -1.16 3.15
C ALA A 951 -44.95 -1.49 4.65
N VAL A 952 -45.20 -0.51 5.51
CA VAL A 952 -45.33 -0.72 6.96
C VAL A 952 -46.46 -1.69 7.29
N ALA A 953 -47.59 -1.64 6.57
CA ALA A 953 -48.68 -2.61 6.74
C ALA A 953 -48.25 -4.04 6.34
N ASP A 954 -47.62 -4.21 5.18
CA ASP A 954 -47.22 -5.52 4.67
C ASP A 954 -46.06 -6.14 5.49
N PHE A 955 -45.04 -5.37 5.88
CA PHE A 955 -43.98 -5.85 6.79
C PHE A 955 -44.50 -6.19 8.20
N ASN A 956 -45.61 -5.56 8.65
CA ASN A 956 -46.30 -5.93 9.88
C ASN A 956 -47.15 -7.21 9.75
N ALA A 957 -47.46 -7.64 8.53
CA ALA A 957 -48.27 -8.83 8.24
C ALA A 957 -47.45 -10.13 8.10
N ILE A 958 -46.14 -10.03 7.84
CA ILE A 958 -45.20 -11.17 7.75
C ILE A 958 -45.25 -11.99 9.05
N GLU A 959 -45.33 -13.33 8.92
CA GLU A 959 -45.35 -14.24 10.06
C GLU A 959 -43.93 -14.42 10.63
N VAL A 960 -43.74 -14.16 11.93
CA VAL A 960 -42.40 -14.11 12.54
C VAL A 960 -42.31 -14.77 13.91
N ASN A 961 -41.09 -15.19 14.24
CA ASN A 961 -40.66 -15.57 15.58
C ASN A 961 -40.07 -14.33 16.31
N ASP A 962 -40.91 -13.62 17.07
CA ASP A 962 -40.54 -12.42 17.86
C ASP A 962 -39.72 -12.73 19.13
N LYS A 963 -38.83 -13.74 19.09
CA LYS A 963 -37.77 -13.91 20.10
C LYS A 963 -36.78 -12.74 20.07
N VAL A 964 -36.08 -12.54 21.18
CA VAL A 964 -34.98 -11.56 21.26
C VAL A 964 -33.74 -12.14 20.57
N TYR A 965 -33.12 -11.34 19.70
CA TYR A 965 -31.85 -11.65 19.04
C TYR A 965 -30.79 -10.65 19.53
N PRO A 966 -29.51 -11.05 19.67
CA PRO A 966 -28.41 -10.10 19.82
C PRO A 966 -28.35 -9.16 18.62
N LYS A 967 -28.03 -7.88 18.84
CA LYS A 967 -27.87 -6.88 17.78
C LYS A 967 -26.40 -6.58 17.50
N ALA A 968 -26.08 -6.35 16.23
CA ALA A 968 -24.78 -5.85 15.78
C ALA A 968 -24.96 -4.70 14.77
N GLY A 969 -24.33 -3.57 15.03
CA GLY A 969 -24.23 -2.46 14.08
C GLY A 969 -23.14 -2.72 13.04
N ILE A 970 -23.33 -2.29 11.78
CA ILE A 970 -22.28 -2.34 10.75
C ILE A 970 -21.92 -0.92 10.31
N VAL A 971 -20.68 -0.51 10.54
CA VAL A 971 -20.10 0.80 10.17
C VAL A 971 -18.93 0.62 9.20
N GLY A 972 -18.40 1.71 8.66
CA GLY A 972 -17.20 1.69 7.83
C GLY A 972 -17.34 2.33 6.45
N GLU A 973 -16.41 1.97 5.55
CA GLU A 973 -16.26 2.61 4.24
C GLU A 973 -17.52 2.47 3.38
N ILE A 974 -17.99 3.54 2.76
CA ILE A 974 -19.34 3.60 2.18
C ILE A 974 -19.65 2.44 1.20
N TYR A 975 -18.75 2.04 0.31
CA TYR A 975 -18.99 0.94 -0.61
C TYR A 975 -18.91 -0.41 0.13
N VAL A 976 -17.87 -0.60 0.94
CA VAL A 976 -17.68 -1.87 1.69
C VAL A 976 -18.77 -2.10 2.76
N LYS A 977 -19.36 -1.04 3.31
CA LYS A 977 -20.46 -1.08 4.29
C LYS A 977 -21.74 -1.68 3.69
N TYR A 978 -22.11 -1.26 2.47
CA TYR A 978 -23.39 -1.64 1.86
C TYR A 978 -23.31 -2.69 0.75
N ASN A 979 -22.19 -2.85 0.04
CA ASN A 979 -22.07 -3.79 -1.08
C ASN A 979 -21.75 -5.23 -0.59
N PRO A 980 -22.65 -6.21 -0.73
CA PRO A 980 -22.49 -7.54 -0.12
C PRO A 980 -21.27 -8.31 -0.65
N PHE A 981 -21.02 -8.27 -1.96
CA PHE A 981 -19.87 -8.95 -2.57
C PHE A 981 -18.55 -8.45 -1.97
N SER A 982 -18.37 -7.12 -1.86
CA SER A 982 -17.14 -6.51 -1.33
C SER A 982 -16.82 -6.84 0.13
N ASN A 983 -17.82 -7.29 0.92
CA ASN A 983 -17.67 -7.61 2.34
C ASN A 983 -17.91 -9.10 2.68
N ASN A 984 -17.89 -9.98 1.68
CA ASN A 984 -18.16 -11.42 1.84
C ASN A 984 -19.56 -11.71 2.45
N ASN A 985 -20.57 -10.91 2.08
CA ASN A 985 -21.95 -11.00 2.56
C ASN A 985 -22.08 -10.95 4.09
N ALA A 986 -21.26 -10.12 4.75
CA ALA A 986 -21.13 -10.06 6.22
C ALA A 986 -22.47 -9.86 6.95
N ALA A 987 -23.38 -9.06 6.38
CA ALA A 987 -24.71 -8.83 6.95
C ALA A 987 -25.59 -10.09 6.91
N GLN A 988 -25.65 -10.78 5.76
CA GLN A 988 -26.40 -12.04 5.62
C GLN A 988 -25.85 -13.10 6.59
N TRP A 989 -24.53 -13.27 6.62
CA TRP A 989 -23.85 -14.24 7.47
C TRP A 989 -24.14 -13.99 8.97
N LEU A 990 -24.17 -12.73 9.43
CA LEU A 990 -24.56 -12.39 10.80
C LEU A 990 -26.00 -12.83 11.12
N MET A 991 -26.94 -12.63 10.19
CA MET A 991 -28.33 -13.03 10.36
C MET A 991 -28.51 -14.55 10.35
N GLU A 992 -27.77 -15.28 9.49
CA GLU A 992 -27.69 -16.75 9.52
C GLU A 992 -27.14 -17.27 10.85
N GLN A 993 -26.16 -16.58 11.43
CA GLN A 993 -25.65 -16.86 12.78
C GLN A 993 -26.61 -16.45 13.91
N GLY A 994 -27.77 -15.86 13.61
CA GLY A 994 -28.76 -15.45 14.60
C GLY A 994 -28.46 -14.11 15.29
N VAL A 995 -27.80 -13.18 14.59
CA VAL A 995 -27.56 -11.80 15.04
C VAL A 995 -28.32 -10.81 14.16
N GLU A 996 -29.17 -9.99 14.77
CA GLU A 996 -29.88 -8.90 14.08
C GLU A 996 -28.89 -7.81 13.65
N VAL A 997 -28.86 -7.52 12.35
CA VAL A 997 -28.03 -6.47 11.78
C VAL A 997 -28.75 -5.13 11.87
N VAL A 998 -28.01 -4.08 12.22
CA VAL A 998 -28.47 -2.69 12.17
C VAL A 998 -27.51 -1.89 11.28
N MET A 999 -28.04 -1.26 10.24
CA MET A 999 -27.28 -0.40 9.33
C MET A 999 -27.53 1.08 9.71
N PRO A 1000 -26.54 1.97 9.56
CA PRO A 1000 -26.79 3.40 9.38
C PRO A 1000 -27.62 3.64 8.11
N THR A 1001 -28.29 4.78 8.00
CA THR A 1001 -29.01 5.14 6.77
C THR A 1001 -28.02 5.53 5.65
N PHE A 1002 -28.37 5.27 4.39
CA PHE A 1002 -27.58 5.72 3.24
C PHE A 1002 -27.58 7.25 3.14
N LEU A 1003 -28.67 7.89 3.54
CA LEU A 1003 -28.79 9.35 3.61
C LEU A 1003 -27.76 10.02 4.54
N GLU A 1004 -27.38 9.42 5.67
CA GLU A 1004 -26.45 10.01 6.65
C GLU A 1004 -25.12 10.46 6.03
N PHE A 1005 -24.59 9.68 5.08
CA PHE A 1005 -23.36 10.01 4.36
C PHE A 1005 -23.47 11.36 3.63
N PHE A 1006 -24.57 11.56 2.89
CA PHE A 1006 -24.82 12.79 2.14
C PHE A 1006 -25.21 13.95 3.08
N ALA A 1007 -25.98 13.68 4.13
CA ALA A 1007 -26.38 14.66 5.13
C ALA A 1007 -25.19 15.22 5.92
N GLY A 1008 -24.12 14.43 6.12
CA GLY A 1008 -22.88 14.88 6.77
C GLY A 1008 -22.23 16.10 6.12
N SER A 1009 -22.40 16.28 4.80
CA SER A 1009 -21.92 17.46 4.07
C SER A 1009 -22.50 18.79 4.60
N LEU A 1010 -23.73 18.79 5.09
CA LEU A 1010 -24.41 19.97 5.62
C LEU A 1010 -23.79 20.45 6.94
N ILE A 1011 -23.31 19.53 7.77
CA ILE A 1011 -22.58 19.82 9.01
C ILE A 1011 -21.14 20.25 8.72
N HIS A 1012 -20.50 19.62 7.73
CA HIS A 1012 -19.17 19.98 7.25
C HIS A 1012 -19.11 21.45 6.83
N VAL A 1013 -20.01 21.92 5.96
CA VAL A 1013 -20.01 23.33 5.48
C VAL A 1013 -20.23 24.31 6.65
N GLU A 1014 -21.07 23.94 7.62
CA GLU A 1014 -21.27 24.73 8.85
C GLU A 1014 -20.00 24.79 9.70
N ASN A 1015 -19.26 23.67 9.85
CA ASN A 1015 -18.09 23.58 10.72
C ASN A 1015 -16.80 24.12 10.08
N SER A 1016 -16.58 23.93 8.77
CA SER A 1016 -15.46 24.52 8.02
C SER A 1016 -15.48 26.05 8.13
N VAL A 1017 -16.65 26.66 7.93
CA VAL A 1017 -16.86 28.12 8.08
C VAL A 1017 -16.66 28.55 9.54
N LYS A 1018 -17.26 27.84 10.50
CA LYS A 1018 -17.12 28.12 11.94
C LYS A 1018 -15.67 28.05 12.44
N THR A 1019 -14.84 27.22 11.84
CA THR A 1019 -13.42 27.03 12.21
C THR A 1019 -12.45 27.79 11.30
N ASN A 1020 -12.95 28.70 10.46
CA ASN A 1020 -12.17 29.52 9.53
C ASN A 1020 -11.37 28.71 8.47
N LEU A 1021 -11.76 27.48 8.13
CA LEU A 1021 -11.16 26.78 6.98
C LEU A 1021 -11.70 27.31 5.64
N GLU A 1022 -12.97 27.71 5.62
CA GLU A 1022 -13.69 28.18 4.43
C GLU A 1022 -14.42 29.51 4.72
N ARG A 1023 -14.80 30.25 3.67
CA ARG A 1023 -15.49 31.55 3.78
C ARG A 1023 -17.01 31.37 3.90
N HIS A 1024 -17.69 32.31 4.56
CA HIS A 1024 -19.14 32.46 4.43
C HIS A 1024 -19.50 32.79 2.97
N ASP A 1025 -20.40 32.02 2.38
CA ASP A 1025 -20.86 32.17 1.00
C ASP A 1025 -22.38 31.89 0.87
N LEU A 1026 -22.89 31.82 -0.37
CA LEU A 1026 -24.28 31.45 -0.61
C LEU A 1026 -24.57 29.97 -0.36
N THR A 1027 -23.59 29.07 -0.56
CA THR A 1027 -23.71 27.63 -0.33
C THR A 1027 -24.00 27.34 1.14
N TRP A 1028 -23.28 27.99 2.06
CA TRP A 1028 -23.54 27.90 3.51
C TRP A 1028 -24.99 28.23 3.88
N LEU A 1029 -25.56 29.31 3.31
CA LEU A 1029 -26.96 29.69 3.54
C LEU A 1029 -27.94 28.65 2.98
N LEU A 1030 -27.66 28.10 1.78
CA LEU A 1030 -28.47 27.04 1.17
C LEU A 1030 -28.43 25.74 1.98
N CYS A 1031 -27.27 25.37 2.55
CA CYS A 1031 -27.13 24.22 3.44
C CYS A 1031 -28.00 24.35 4.70
N LEU A 1032 -28.05 25.53 5.33
CA LEU A 1032 -28.90 25.77 6.50
C LEU A 1032 -30.40 25.57 6.20
N LEU A 1033 -30.87 26.05 5.03
CA LEU A 1033 -32.24 25.81 4.57
C LEU A 1033 -32.47 24.33 4.23
N GLY A 1034 -31.50 23.67 3.60
CA GLY A 1034 -31.51 22.24 3.29
C GLY A 1034 -31.71 21.37 4.54
N LYS A 1035 -31.00 21.66 5.64
CA LYS A 1035 -31.16 20.96 6.92
C LYS A 1035 -32.60 21.03 7.46
N GLN A 1036 -33.28 22.18 7.31
CA GLN A 1036 -34.68 22.33 7.76
C GLN A 1036 -35.65 21.49 6.91
N VAL A 1037 -35.50 21.52 5.58
CA VAL A 1037 -36.33 20.70 4.66
C VAL A 1037 -36.10 19.20 4.90
N LEU A 1038 -34.84 18.79 5.09
CA LEU A 1038 -34.46 17.41 5.37
C LEU A 1038 -35.09 16.91 6.68
N ARG A 1039 -34.95 17.67 7.78
CA ARG A 1039 -35.58 17.36 9.07
C ARG A 1039 -37.10 17.31 8.98
N GLY A 1040 -37.71 18.20 8.20
CA GLY A 1040 -39.15 18.20 7.95
C GLY A 1040 -39.63 16.86 7.37
N TYR A 1041 -39.04 16.44 6.25
CA TYR A 1041 -39.45 15.18 5.61
C TYR A 1041 -39.08 13.93 6.41
N LEU A 1042 -37.91 13.90 7.07
CA LEU A 1042 -37.56 12.83 8.01
C LEU A 1042 -38.59 12.68 9.13
N ASN A 1043 -39.16 13.76 9.66
CA ASN A 1043 -40.18 13.68 10.70
C ASN A 1043 -41.51 13.09 10.20
N GLU A 1044 -41.85 13.24 8.92
CA GLU A 1044 -43.02 12.61 8.29
C GLU A 1044 -42.78 11.11 8.05
N VAL A 1045 -41.60 10.74 7.54
CA VAL A 1045 -41.18 9.34 7.42
C VAL A 1045 -41.18 8.65 8.80
N HIS A 1046 -40.61 9.29 9.82
CA HIS A 1046 -40.69 8.83 11.22
C HIS A 1046 -42.10 8.80 11.80
N HIS A 1047 -43.08 9.55 11.25
CA HIS A 1047 -44.46 9.48 11.72
C HIS A 1047 -45.13 8.20 11.23
N ILE A 1048 -44.94 7.84 9.95
CA ILE A 1048 -45.43 6.58 9.36
C ILE A 1048 -44.72 5.38 9.99
N MET A 1049 -43.39 5.44 10.10
CA MET A 1049 -42.58 4.33 10.61
C MET A 1049 -42.88 3.96 12.07
N LYS A 1050 -43.47 4.86 12.89
CA LYS A 1050 -43.97 4.49 14.23
C LYS A 1050 -45.03 3.38 14.22
N ASN A 1051 -45.72 3.18 13.11
CA ASN A 1051 -46.71 2.11 12.96
C ASN A 1051 -46.05 0.75 12.66
N TYR A 1052 -44.76 0.71 12.33
CA TYR A 1052 -44.02 -0.54 12.16
C TYR A 1052 -43.63 -1.14 13.53
N ARG A 1053 -44.01 -2.38 13.78
CA ARG A 1053 -43.91 -3.06 15.09
C ARG A 1053 -42.50 -3.10 15.68
N ARG A 1054 -41.45 -2.97 14.85
CA ARG A 1054 -40.03 -3.10 15.24
C ARG A 1054 -39.22 -1.84 14.89
N PHE A 1055 -39.92 -0.70 14.77
CA PHE A 1055 -39.30 0.59 14.48
C PHE A 1055 -38.24 0.97 15.52
N HIS A 1056 -37.05 1.29 15.03
CA HIS A 1056 -36.02 1.96 15.78
C HIS A 1056 -35.80 3.33 15.14
N ARG A 1057 -35.73 4.40 15.95
CA ARG A 1057 -35.55 5.75 15.43
C ARG A 1057 -34.05 6.04 15.31
N HIS A 1058 -33.58 6.22 14.07
CA HIS A 1058 -32.24 6.75 13.81
C HIS A 1058 -32.10 8.18 14.38
N PRO A 1059 -30.94 8.53 14.96
CA PRO A 1059 -30.65 9.89 15.40
C PRO A 1059 -30.61 10.88 14.23
N ASP A 1060 -30.86 12.17 14.49
CA ASP A 1060 -30.61 13.18 13.46
C ASP A 1060 -29.11 13.48 13.30
N ILE A 1061 -28.74 13.99 12.12
CA ILE A 1061 -27.33 14.20 11.74
C ILE A 1061 -26.59 15.16 12.70
N GLU A 1062 -27.29 16.13 13.31
CA GLU A 1062 -26.73 16.96 14.38
C GLU A 1062 -26.51 16.21 15.71
N THR A 1063 -27.23 15.14 15.99
CA THR A 1063 -26.97 14.25 17.14
C THR A 1063 -25.78 13.33 16.88
N ILE A 1064 -25.67 12.78 15.67
CA ILE A 1064 -24.49 12.01 15.23
C ILE A 1064 -23.23 12.88 15.29
N ALA A 1065 -23.31 14.13 14.81
CA ALA A 1065 -22.21 15.10 14.87
C ALA A 1065 -21.79 15.43 16.31
N ARG A 1066 -22.76 15.68 17.21
CA ARG A 1066 -22.44 15.91 18.64
C ARG A 1066 -21.76 14.69 19.27
N ASN A 1067 -22.24 13.48 18.97
CA ASN A 1067 -21.63 12.24 19.44
C ASN A 1067 -20.20 12.06 18.90
N ALA A 1068 -19.94 12.41 17.63
CA ALA A 1068 -18.61 12.33 17.03
C ALA A 1068 -17.64 13.38 17.60
N GLN A 1069 -18.12 14.59 17.92
CA GLN A 1069 -17.30 15.70 18.44
C GLN A 1069 -16.69 15.40 19.82
N GLU A 1070 -17.27 14.48 20.59
CA GLU A 1070 -16.70 13.97 21.86
C GLU A 1070 -15.39 13.14 21.62
N ILE A 1071 -15.15 12.69 20.38
CA ILE A 1071 -14.10 11.72 20.01
C ILE A 1071 -13.09 12.32 19.02
N LEU A 1072 -13.56 12.98 17.97
CA LEU A 1072 -12.75 13.51 16.86
C LEU A 1072 -13.28 14.84 16.29
N SER A 1073 -12.44 15.53 15.53
CA SER A 1073 -12.76 16.81 14.90
C SER A 1073 -13.80 16.65 13.79
N LEU A 1074 -14.83 17.50 13.82
CA LEU A 1074 -15.83 17.58 12.74
C LEU A 1074 -15.26 18.16 11.43
N ASN A 1075 -14.01 18.62 11.43
CA ASN A 1075 -13.29 19.02 10.21
C ASN A 1075 -12.72 17.85 9.41
N HIS A 1076 -12.85 16.58 9.82
CA HIS A 1076 -12.37 15.47 8.98
C HIS A 1076 -13.23 15.32 7.72
N GLN A 1077 -12.67 15.69 6.57
CA GLN A 1077 -13.36 15.84 5.28
C GLN A 1077 -13.16 14.64 4.31
N TYR A 1078 -12.81 13.45 4.80
CA TYR A 1078 -12.26 12.38 3.96
C TYR A 1078 -12.74 10.99 4.38
N GLY A 1079 -13.04 10.13 3.39
CA GLY A 1079 -13.79 8.90 3.62
C GLY A 1079 -15.13 9.25 4.23
N GLU A 1080 -15.46 8.62 5.34
CA GLU A 1080 -16.67 8.89 6.13
C GLU A 1080 -16.50 10.10 7.08
N GLY A 1081 -15.33 10.75 7.09
CA GLY A 1081 -15.06 11.93 7.90
C GLY A 1081 -15.24 11.66 9.40
N TRP A 1082 -16.17 12.35 10.05
CA TRP A 1082 -16.50 12.14 11.46
C TRP A 1082 -17.61 11.09 11.67
N LEU A 1083 -18.25 10.57 10.61
CA LEU A 1083 -19.45 9.73 10.71
C LEU A 1083 -19.20 8.42 11.46
N ILE A 1084 -18.15 7.65 11.15
CA ILE A 1084 -17.92 6.32 11.79
C ILE A 1084 -17.89 6.42 13.32
N ALA A 1085 -17.22 7.42 13.89
CA ALA A 1085 -17.19 7.63 15.33
C ALA A 1085 -18.58 8.02 15.90
N GLY A 1086 -19.34 8.83 15.16
CA GLY A 1086 -20.72 9.20 15.49
C GLY A 1086 -21.72 8.04 15.37
N GLU A 1087 -21.60 7.19 14.33
CA GLU A 1087 -22.36 5.96 14.12
C GLU A 1087 -22.13 4.99 15.28
N VAL A 1088 -20.86 4.68 15.60
CA VAL A 1088 -20.47 3.82 16.73
C VAL A 1088 -21.02 4.35 18.06
N ALA A 1089 -20.79 5.63 18.35
CA ALA A 1089 -21.27 6.25 19.59
C ALA A 1089 -22.81 6.26 19.68
N SER A 1090 -23.51 6.45 18.56
CA SER A 1090 -24.97 6.42 18.50
C SER A 1090 -25.53 5.01 18.68
N PHE A 1091 -24.91 3.98 18.07
CA PHE A 1091 -25.24 2.58 18.31
C PHE A 1091 -25.10 2.22 19.79
N VAL A 1092 -23.98 2.57 20.44
CA VAL A 1092 -23.79 2.32 21.87
C VAL A 1092 -24.82 3.07 22.72
N LYS A 1093 -25.07 4.37 22.46
CA LYS A 1093 -26.07 5.17 23.18
C LYS A 1093 -27.51 4.63 22.97
N ASN A 1094 -27.76 3.87 21.90
CA ASN A 1094 -29.01 3.14 21.63
C ASN A 1094 -28.99 1.65 22.04
N GLY A 1095 -28.00 1.21 22.83
CA GLY A 1095 -27.94 -0.16 23.39
C GLY A 1095 -27.32 -1.23 22.49
N ILE A 1096 -26.78 -0.86 21.33
CA ILE A 1096 -26.09 -1.76 20.39
C ILE A 1096 -24.58 -1.73 20.69
N GLY A 1097 -24.15 -2.56 21.65
CA GLY A 1097 -22.75 -2.62 22.09
C GLY A 1097 -21.79 -3.38 21.16
N ASN A 1098 -22.31 -4.20 20.24
CA ASN A 1098 -21.51 -4.93 19.24
C ASN A 1098 -21.49 -4.14 17.94
N VAL A 1099 -20.31 -3.78 17.43
CA VAL A 1099 -20.17 -3.05 16.16
C VAL A 1099 -19.08 -3.68 15.30
N LEU A 1100 -19.41 -3.94 14.03
CA LEU A 1100 -18.52 -4.41 12.99
C LEU A 1100 -18.11 -3.22 12.11
N CYS A 1101 -16.82 -2.93 12.01
CA CYS A 1101 -16.28 -1.88 11.15
C CYS A 1101 -15.59 -2.50 9.93
N LEU A 1102 -16.15 -2.26 8.75
CA LEU A 1102 -15.70 -2.78 7.46
C LEU A 1102 -14.90 -1.72 6.69
N GLN A 1103 -13.72 -2.05 6.15
CA GLN A 1103 -12.92 -1.09 5.39
C GLN A 1103 -12.04 -1.76 4.33
N PRO A 1104 -11.69 -1.08 3.22
CA PRO A 1104 -10.62 -1.52 2.34
C PRO A 1104 -9.30 -1.65 3.11
N PHE A 1105 -8.49 -2.66 2.79
CA PHE A 1105 -7.12 -2.73 3.27
C PHE A 1105 -6.34 -1.44 2.99
N GLY A 1106 -5.55 -0.97 3.96
CA GLY A 1106 -4.80 0.28 3.85
C GLY A 1106 -5.68 1.53 3.69
N CYS A 1107 -6.93 1.55 4.18
CA CYS A 1107 -7.78 2.74 4.16
C CYS A 1107 -7.18 3.85 5.06
N ILE A 1108 -6.46 4.77 4.43
CA ILE A 1108 -5.77 5.90 5.08
C ILE A 1108 -6.71 6.82 5.88
N ALA A 1109 -7.99 6.94 5.47
CA ALA A 1109 -9.00 7.66 6.23
C ALA A 1109 -9.27 6.96 7.57
N ASN A 1110 -9.62 5.67 7.53
CA ASN A 1110 -10.08 4.90 8.68
C ASN A 1110 -8.94 4.56 9.64
N HIS A 1111 -7.68 4.68 9.22
CA HIS A 1111 -6.52 4.71 10.12
C HIS A 1111 -6.55 5.92 11.09
N ILE A 1112 -7.14 7.05 10.68
CA ILE A 1112 -7.37 8.21 11.54
C ILE A 1112 -8.73 8.09 12.25
N ILE A 1113 -9.82 8.05 11.48
CA ILE A 1113 -11.18 8.29 12.00
C ILE A 1113 -11.82 7.09 12.69
N ALA A 1114 -11.24 5.89 12.54
CA ALA A 1114 -11.79 4.64 13.08
C ALA A 1114 -10.79 3.92 13.99
N LYS A 1115 -9.68 3.36 13.46
CA LYS A 1115 -8.63 2.72 14.27
C LYS A 1115 -7.92 3.74 15.19
N GLY A 1116 -7.61 4.93 14.68
CA GLY A 1116 -7.05 6.04 15.49
C GLY A 1116 -7.97 6.59 16.57
N ALA A 1117 -9.29 6.34 16.47
CA ALA A 1117 -10.28 6.70 17.47
C ALA A 1117 -10.63 5.56 18.46
N GLU A 1118 -10.30 4.31 18.12
CA GLU A 1118 -10.70 3.09 18.85
C GLU A 1118 -10.50 3.20 20.37
N LYS A 1119 -9.31 3.65 20.78
CA LYS A 1119 -8.96 3.74 22.20
C LYS A 1119 -9.86 4.72 22.96
N LYS A 1120 -10.10 5.92 22.42
CA LYS A 1120 -11.00 6.91 23.05
C LYS A 1120 -12.44 6.41 23.06
N MET A 1121 -12.89 5.72 22.00
CA MET A 1121 -14.21 5.09 21.96
C MET A 1121 -14.37 4.01 23.04
N LYS A 1122 -13.36 3.15 23.27
CA LYS A 1122 -13.38 2.13 24.34
C LYS A 1122 -13.20 2.71 25.74
N GLU A 1123 -12.45 3.80 25.91
CA GLU A 1123 -12.33 4.55 27.16
C GLU A 1123 -13.66 5.26 27.53
N MET A 1124 -14.44 5.71 26.54
CA MET A 1124 -15.78 6.30 26.74
C MET A 1124 -16.90 5.26 26.87
N TYR A 1125 -16.77 4.12 26.19
CA TYR A 1125 -17.79 3.07 26.09
C TYR A 1125 -17.18 1.68 26.42
N PRO A 1126 -16.99 1.34 27.70
CA PRO A 1126 -16.39 0.07 28.10
C PRO A 1126 -17.14 -1.19 27.60
N GLN A 1127 -18.42 -1.06 27.27
CA GLN A 1127 -19.28 -2.11 26.69
C GLN A 1127 -19.14 -2.27 25.17
N LEU A 1128 -18.26 -1.50 24.50
CA LEU A 1128 -18.10 -1.51 23.05
C LEU A 1128 -17.22 -2.68 22.56
N ASN A 1129 -17.88 -3.73 22.08
CA ASN A 1129 -17.26 -4.80 21.29
C ASN A 1129 -17.13 -4.34 19.82
N LEU A 1130 -16.06 -3.61 19.52
CA LEU A 1130 -15.73 -3.13 18.16
C LEU A 1130 -14.74 -4.08 17.46
N LEU A 1131 -15.16 -4.66 16.32
CA LEU A 1131 -14.33 -5.51 15.46
C LEU A 1131 -14.03 -4.80 14.12
N PHE A 1132 -12.75 -4.61 13.81
CA PHE A 1132 -12.29 -4.14 12.49
C PHE A 1132 -11.99 -5.31 11.55
N LEU A 1133 -12.66 -5.38 10.40
CA LEU A 1133 -12.30 -6.27 9.29
C LEU A 1133 -11.84 -5.46 8.08
N ASP A 1134 -10.69 -5.85 7.53
CA ASP A 1134 -10.09 -5.22 6.37
C ASP A 1134 -10.41 -6.11 5.15
N ALA A 1135 -11.17 -5.59 4.19
CA ALA A 1135 -11.65 -6.27 2.99
C ALA A 1135 -10.71 -6.05 1.79
N ASP A 1136 -10.44 -7.11 1.02
CA ASP A 1136 -9.51 -7.09 -0.10
C ASP A 1136 -9.65 -8.34 -0.99
N ALA A 1137 -9.26 -8.24 -2.26
CA ALA A 1137 -9.19 -9.31 -3.24
C ALA A 1137 -8.34 -10.53 -2.82
N GLY A 1138 -7.38 -10.33 -1.90
CA GLY A 1138 -6.46 -11.38 -1.43
C GLY A 1138 -6.60 -11.78 0.03
N VAL A 1139 -7.68 -11.38 0.72
CA VAL A 1139 -7.98 -11.88 2.07
C VAL A 1139 -8.60 -13.28 1.96
N SER A 1140 -8.24 -14.18 2.88
CA SER A 1140 -8.94 -15.48 2.97
C SER A 1140 -10.25 -15.31 3.72
N GLU A 1141 -11.37 -15.69 3.09
CA GLU A 1141 -12.69 -15.68 3.74
C GLU A 1141 -12.70 -16.44 5.06
N VAL A 1142 -11.93 -17.53 5.18
CA VAL A 1142 -11.82 -18.31 6.43
C VAL A 1142 -11.25 -17.45 7.57
N ASN A 1143 -10.28 -16.56 7.31
CA ASN A 1143 -9.78 -15.64 8.33
C ASN A 1143 -10.80 -14.53 8.67
N PHE A 1144 -11.56 -14.09 7.67
CA PHE A 1144 -12.63 -13.11 7.83
C PHE A 1144 -13.74 -13.65 8.74
N PHE A 1145 -14.32 -14.81 8.39
CA PHE A 1145 -15.40 -15.45 9.17
C PHE A 1145 -14.93 -16.00 10.52
N ASN A 1146 -13.71 -16.50 10.65
CA ASN A 1146 -13.17 -16.90 11.97
C ASN A 1146 -13.19 -15.73 12.97
N ARG A 1147 -12.83 -14.52 12.54
CA ARG A 1147 -12.90 -13.32 13.39
C ARG A 1147 -14.34 -12.91 13.70
N MET A 1148 -15.25 -13.08 12.73
CA MET A 1148 -16.69 -12.86 12.97
C MET A 1148 -17.30 -13.88 13.94
N HIS A 1149 -16.88 -15.15 13.95
CA HIS A 1149 -17.37 -16.15 14.90
C HIS A 1149 -17.08 -15.76 16.36
N PHE A 1150 -15.89 -15.24 16.66
CA PHE A 1150 -15.58 -14.72 18.01
C PHE A 1150 -16.46 -13.53 18.40
N PHE A 1151 -16.71 -12.61 17.46
CA PHE A 1151 -17.61 -11.46 17.66
C PHE A 1151 -19.07 -11.89 17.90
N VAL A 1152 -19.58 -12.85 17.10
CA VAL A 1152 -20.91 -13.45 17.28
C VAL A 1152 -21.05 -14.14 18.63
N ASN A 1153 -20.03 -14.88 19.07
CA ASN A 1153 -20.06 -15.57 20.37
C ASN A 1153 -20.13 -14.56 21.52
N HIS A 1154 -19.35 -13.48 21.47
CA HIS A 1154 -19.43 -12.40 22.46
C HIS A 1154 -20.83 -11.73 22.45
N ALA A 1155 -21.36 -11.42 21.27
CA ALA A 1155 -22.69 -10.83 21.11
C ALA A 1155 -23.81 -11.72 21.68
N LYS A 1156 -23.70 -13.05 21.54
CA LYS A 1156 -24.64 -14.02 22.11
C LYS A 1156 -24.56 -14.09 23.64
N THR A 1157 -23.36 -14.16 24.21
CA THR A 1157 -23.17 -14.20 25.68
C THR A 1157 -23.77 -12.97 26.37
N ALA A 1158 -23.59 -11.78 25.81
CA ALA A 1158 -24.18 -10.54 26.35
C ALA A 1158 -25.72 -10.55 26.49
N VAL A 1159 -26.42 -11.35 25.67
CA VAL A 1159 -27.88 -11.55 25.77
C VAL A 1159 -28.24 -12.63 26.80
N CYS A 1160 -27.37 -13.62 27.02
CA CYS A 1160 -27.56 -14.65 28.04
C CYS A 1160 -27.41 -14.10 29.48
N ASP A 1161 -26.48 -13.16 29.68
CA ASP A 1161 -26.17 -12.59 31.00
C ASP A 1161 -27.08 -11.40 31.40
N SER A 1162 -27.98 -10.98 30.50
CA SER A 1162 -29.01 -9.98 30.82
C SER A 1162 -30.08 -10.59 31.76
N PRO A 1163 -30.39 -9.98 32.92
CA PRO A 1163 -31.30 -10.57 33.90
C PRO A 1163 -32.71 -10.72 33.34
N ARG A 1164 -33.25 -11.93 33.42
CA ARG A 1164 -34.62 -12.25 32.96
C ARG A 1164 -35.65 -11.53 33.83
N ASN A 1165 -36.70 -11.00 33.21
CA ASN A 1165 -37.77 -10.24 33.86
C ASN A 1165 -38.38 -10.96 35.08
N GLU A 1166 -38.04 -10.53 36.30
CA GLU A 1166 -38.82 -10.86 37.50
C GLU A 1166 -40.06 -9.98 37.59
N LYS A 1167 -41.16 -10.44 36.99
CA LYS A 1167 -42.50 -10.02 37.39
C LYS A 1167 -43.01 -10.96 38.48
N HIS A 1168 -42.81 -10.58 39.75
CA HIS A 1168 -43.82 -10.66 40.85
C HIS A 1168 -43.20 -10.48 42.24
N SER A 1169 -43.26 -9.26 42.78
CA SER A 1169 -44.15 -8.98 43.94
C SER A 1169 -44.11 -7.49 44.27
N ALA A 1170 -45.20 -6.98 44.83
CA ALA A 1170 -45.24 -5.63 45.41
C ALA A 1170 -45.33 -5.75 46.92
N ASN A 1171 -44.29 -5.32 47.62
CA ASN A 1171 -44.34 -4.86 49.01
C ASN A 1171 -43.07 -4.03 49.29
N GLY A 1172 -43.23 -2.84 49.87
CA GLY A 1172 -42.14 -1.90 50.05
C GLY A 1172 -41.56 -1.90 51.47
N ALA A 1173 -40.26 -1.62 51.58
CA ALA A 1173 -39.61 -1.19 52.82
C ALA A 1173 -38.45 -0.23 52.50
N ASN A 1174 -38.23 0.76 53.35
CA ASN A 1174 -37.11 1.70 53.22
C ASN A 1174 -35.79 1.06 53.65
N PHE A 1175 -34.72 1.27 52.88
CA PHE A 1175 -33.34 1.58 53.31
C PHE A 1175 -32.57 1.99 52.03
N GLY A 1176 -31.51 2.81 52.03
CA GLY A 1176 -30.80 3.51 53.10
C GLY A 1176 -29.38 3.81 52.61
N ARG A 1177 -28.93 5.08 52.61
CA ARG A 1177 -27.57 5.44 52.12
C ARG A 1177 -26.48 4.83 53.01
N ASN A 1178 -25.43 4.25 52.42
CA ASN A 1178 -23.99 4.28 52.78
C ASN A 1178 -23.22 3.19 51.98
N PRO A 1179 -21.87 3.02 52.05
CA PRO A 1179 -21.01 3.61 51.01
C PRO A 1179 -20.03 2.61 50.36
N LEU A 1180 -19.14 3.12 49.51
CA LEU A 1180 -18.03 2.36 48.89
C LEU A 1180 -17.12 1.69 49.95
N PRO A 1181 -16.70 0.42 49.75
CA PRO A 1181 -15.64 -0.19 50.54
C PRO A 1181 -14.26 0.30 50.09
N LEU A 1182 -13.56 0.99 50.97
CA LEU A 1182 -12.12 1.25 50.85
C LEU A 1182 -11.33 -0.03 51.18
N PHE A 1183 -10.38 -0.41 50.33
CA PHE A 1183 -9.32 -1.35 50.69
C PHE A 1183 -7.99 -0.61 50.93
N PRO A 1184 -7.16 -1.05 51.89
CA PRO A 1184 -6.02 -0.28 52.38
C PRO A 1184 -4.77 -0.38 51.47
N PRO A 1185 -3.83 0.57 51.58
CA PRO A 1185 -2.56 0.53 50.84
C PRO A 1185 -1.59 -0.51 51.42
N LEU A 1186 -0.80 -1.15 50.56
CA LEU A 1186 0.35 -1.97 50.95
C LEU A 1186 1.66 -1.22 50.69
N SER A 1187 2.49 -1.16 51.73
CA SER A 1187 3.82 -0.53 51.73
C SER A 1187 4.88 -1.47 51.08
N PRO A 1188 6.04 -0.94 50.64
CA PRO A 1188 6.86 -1.62 49.62
C PRO A 1188 7.85 -2.67 50.17
N GLY A 1189 8.14 -3.68 49.35
CA GLY A 1189 9.26 -4.61 49.55
C GLY A 1189 9.38 -5.66 48.43
N VAL A 1190 10.62 -6.08 48.15
CA VAL A 1190 11.04 -7.20 47.27
C VAL A 1190 10.83 -7.04 45.75
N ASP A 1191 11.91 -6.58 45.11
CA ASP A 1191 12.44 -6.92 43.77
C ASP A 1191 11.55 -7.63 42.73
N ALA A 1192 11.16 -6.89 41.69
CA ALA A 1192 10.60 -7.45 40.45
C ALA A 1192 11.71 -7.85 39.45
N ILE A 1193 11.92 -9.16 39.26
CA ILE A 1193 12.89 -9.70 38.30
C ILE A 1193 12.43 -9.48 36.85
N ARG A 1194 13.35 -9.01 35.99
CA ARG A 1194 13.15 -8.97 34.53
C ARG A 1194 13.08 -10.38 33.95
N LEU A 1195 12.07 -10.69 33.12
CA LEU A 1195 12.10 -11.82 32.20
C LEU A 1195 11.68 -11.39 30.80
N ALA A 1196 12.65 -11.40 29.89
CA ALA A 1196 12.45 -11.24 28.46
C ALA A 1196 13.64 -11.87 27.71
N ASP A 1197 13.59 -13.18 27.44
CA ASP A 1197 14.37 -13.82 26.37
C ASP A 1197 13.79 -15.22 26.03
N PRO A 1198 13.42 -15.53 24.77
CA PRO A 1198 12.91 -16.84 24.37
C PRO A 1198 13.98 -17.72 23.68
N LEU A 1199 14.99 -18.17 24.43
CA LEU A 1199 16.00 -19.12 23.93
C LEU A 1199 16.15 -20.35 24.83
N LEU A 1200 15.77 -21.51 24.27
CA LEU A 1200 15.99 -22.83 24.86
C LEU A 1200 16.68 -23.73 23.84
N LEU A 1201 17.88 -24.22 24.15
CA LEU A 1201 18.26 -25.64 24.03
C LEU A 1201 19.67 -25.95 24.56
N ARG A 1202 19.74 -26.99 25.41
CA ARG A 1202 20.91 -27.80 25.84
C ARG A 1202 21.88 -27.18 26.89
N GLN A 1203 22.04 -27.94 27.99
CA GLN A 1203 22.93 -27.78 29.16
C GLN A 1203 23.94 -28.96 29.25
N PRO A 1204 24.82 -29.09 30.28
CA PRO A 1204 25.58 -28.08 31.04
C PRO A 1204 27.12 -28.19 30.78
N PRO A 1205 28.04 -28.90 31.51
CA PRO A 1205 28.00 -29.65 32.78
C PRO A 1205 29.05 -29.24 33.86
N SER A 1206 28.72 -28.24 34.71
CA SER A 1206 29.14 -28.12 36.14
C SER A 1206 30.58 -27.67 36.55
N ARG A 1207 30.67 -27.23 37.83
CA ARG A 1207 31.84 -26.87 38.68
C ARG A 1207 32.56 -25.55 38.32
N GLY A 1208 32.94 -24.68 39.27
CA GLY A 1208 32.63 -24.70 40.71
C GLY A 1208 33.19 -23.54 41.55
N ALA A 1209 32.29 -22.77 42.18
CA ALA A 1209 32.38 -22.12 43.49
C ALA A 1209 33.55 -21.15 43.90
N LYS A 1210 33.11 -19.90 44.15
CA LYS A 1210 33.56 -18.89 45.14
C LYS A 1210 34.62 -17.81 44.78
N PRO A 1211 34.54 -16.61 45.40
CA PRO A 1211 35.35 -15.41 45.07
C PRO A 1211 36.03 -14.86 46.36
N PRO A 1212 36.21 -13.54 46.60
CA PRO A 1212 36.46 -12.38 45.71
C PRO A 1212 37.79 -11.67 46.06
N HIS A 1213 38.21 -10.65 45.30
CA HIS A 1213 38.97 -9.51 45.86
C HIS A 1213 38.71 -8.20 45.10
N ARG A 1214 39.08 -7.07 45.71
CA ARG A 1214 38.68 -5.69 45.34
C ARG A 1214 39.60 -5.00 44.33
N SER A 1215 39.02 -3.99 43.66
CA SER A 1215 39.59 -2.66 43.29
C SER A 1215 40.82 -2.55 42.39
N GLY A 1216 40.67 -1.76 41.32
CA GLY A 1216 41.75 -1.20 40.50
C GLY A 1216 41.19 -0.62 39.20
N ASP A 1217 40.99 0.71 39.18
CA ASP A 1217 40.68 1.63 38.07
C ASP A 1217 39.57 1.29 37.05
#